data_AF-A0A0P4WEE0-F1
#
_entry.id   AF-A0A0P4WEE0-F1
#
_cell.length_a   1.000
_cell.length_b   1.000
_cell.length_c   1.000
_cell.angle_alpha   90.00
_cell.angle_beta   90.00
_cell.angle_gamma   90.00
#
_symmetry.space_group_name_H-M   'P 1'
#
loop_
_entity.id
_entity.type
_entity.pdbx_description
1 polymer ?
#
loop_
_entity_poly.entity_id
_entity_poly.type
_entity_poly.pdbx_seq_one_letter_code
_entity_poly.pdbx_strand_id
1 'polypeptide(L)'
;MQGYGVIVKLVTGANEDLSCSGMYLGHGIVLTHGILFVDLFKDKKAQPLIEQLSTKGYCARMKQEPNVLDSIFKNVQSKIEVILPSKEHVKEVAGINYDLCASSGTKNDPLCQTSIQSQSKDYVPHSDSSGFLSAAAHIDRIIVQSGVYECLDSLMPASQGWKLLEENQNDITPDLERLIMSSFVLLTLSGNDWTNEEPDNIVITATKEIMSSFIPVQKGNFVYVESSPFGSASPSMFLNSLSHGIICNTGPKGQEVLLTDARCITGSEGAPVFVLVSGQRRPCALVISPFCWQKGEWMGLTLLASLGPVLQRFLQSHTSSALLLPKNLSTQKSNHPTNIAAAAVESQSRNGVIDRNFMEGPLNDMSKSVVCIKCGKGWGSGVVISASPGIILTCAHVTYKAIDKKVTVVLSDDRKIQGTVIHQTQPLIMSQGDPRTLPARYSMWDLAVVVTHSPLYPALPLPLATSLPPQGVGVVMAGYGMFPSQILSTPTFSRGVISKVVTLPSSLLHLPSSETSDGGSSEGHTHGASDSDNNFIASDTSKIRTTIIIKRDPNSSDNLSHYLMKLGRPPSGTSSKSVPVPVVMQTTCSVYAGASGGPVVTLHPSYGLQVVGLVVCNMQDSNRVTFPHVNLAIPIPSIATILNTFLKTKDKTVLQYLDVECAAASHVWGLTDTSRSHL
;
A
#
# COMPACT_ATOMS: atom_id res chain seq x y z
N MET A 1 -22.32 -1.82 9.27
CA MET A 1 -21.11 -2.01 8.42
C MET A 1 -19.86 -1.54 9.19
N GLN A 2 -18.63 -2.05 8.96
CA GLN A 2 -17.42 -1.62 9.73
C GLN A 2 -16.71 -0.38 9.16
N GLY A 3 -17.13 0.10 7.98
CA GLY A 3 -16.44 1.14 7.21
C GLY A 3 -15.14 0.64 6.57
N TYR A 4 -14.76 1.22 5.44
CA TYR A 4 -13.51 0.87 4.73
C TYR A 4 -12.93 2.08 4.00
N GLY A 5 -11.64 2.00 3.65
CA GLY A 5 -10.93 3.07 2.95
C GLY A 5 -11.38 3.24 1.50
N VAL A 6 -11.42 4.49 1.03
CA VAL A 6 -11.66 4.87 -0.37
C VAL A 6 -10.66 5.93 -0.81
N ILE A 7 -10.58 6.19 -2.13
CA ILE A 7 -9.91 7.38 -2.65
C ILE A 7 -10.97 8.44 -2.93
N VAL A 8 -10.71 9.67 -2.50
CA VAL A 8 -11.46 10.85 -2.92
C VAL A 8 -10.55 11.66 -3.85
N LYS A 9 -11.06 12.02 -5.01
CA LYS A 9 -10.31 12.70 -6.07
C LYS A 9 -11.06 13.95 -6.52
N LEU A 10 -10.30 15.03 -6.73
CA LEU A 10 -10.79 16.27 -7.31
C LEU A 10 -10.21 16.43 -8.72
N VAL A 11 -11.07 16.28 -9.73
CA VAL A 11 -10.72 16.32 -11.16
C VAL A 11 -10.63 17.76 -11.62
N THR A 12 -9.44 18.36 -11.58
CA THR A 12 -9.28 19.80 -11.81
C THR A 12 -9.30 20.18 -13.30
N GLY A 13 -9.01 19.23 -14.20
CA GLY A 13 -8.84 19.44 -15.64
C GLY A 13 -7.45 19.99 -16.02
N ALA A 14 -6.60 20.27 -15.03
CA ALA A 14 -5.18 20.54 -15.20
C ALA A 14 -4.38 19.22 -15.16
N ASN A 15 -3.08 19.26 -15.46
CA ASN A 15 -2.22 18.07 -15.55
C ASN A 15 -2.10 17.25 -14.24
N GLU A 16 -2.62 17.72 -13.11
CA GLU A 16 -2.52 17.05 -11.80
C GLU A 16 -3.89 17.02 -11.10
N ASP A 17 -4.43 15.81 -10.95
CA ASP A 17 -5.63 15.56 -10.14
C ASP A 17 -5.23 15.40 -8.66
N LEU A 18 -5.84 16.20 -7.78
CA LEU A 18 -5.62 16.10 -6.34
C LEU A 18 -6.40 14.90 -5.78
N SER A 19 -5.80 14.16 -4.84
CA SER A 19 -6.48 13.07 -4.15
C SER A 19 -6.07 12.94 -2.68
N CYS A 20 -6.99 12.40 -1.89
CA CYS A 20 -6.73 11.97 -0.53
C CYS A 20 -7.55 10.71 -0.23
N SER A 21 -7.49 10.25 1.01
CA SER A 21 -8.22 9.10 1.48
C SER A 21 -9.62 9.50 2.00
N GLY A 22 -10.52 8.54 2.06
CA GLY A 22 -11.80 8.68 2.73
C GLY A 22 -12.23 7.40 3.41
N MET A 23 -13.27 7.48 4.21
CA MET A 23 -13.96 6.35 4.82
C MET A 23 -15.37 6.24 4.27
N TYR A 24 -15.68 5.11 3.64
CA TYR A 24 -17.05 4.79 3.29
C TYR A 24 -17.83 4.38 4.56
N LEU A 25 -18.96 5.04 4.83
CA LEU A 25 -19.79 4.80 6.01
C LEU A 25 -20.96 3.83 5.75
N GLY A 26 -21.23 3.52 4.48
CA GLY A 26 -22.46 2.81 4.07
C GLY A 26 -23.41 3.72 3.31
N HIS A 27 -24.35 3.11 2.58
CA HIS A 27 -25.44 3.81 1.87
C HIS A 27 -25.00 4.95 0.93
N GLY A 28 -23.86 4.81 0.26
CA GLY A 28 -23.35 5.87 -0.62
C GLY A 28 -22.77 7.08 0.12
N ILE A 29 -22.50 6.97 1.42
CA ILE A 29 -21.93 8.06 2.22
C ILE A 29 -20.44 7.85 2.44
N VAL A 30 -19.66 8.91 2.21
CA VAL A 30 -18.21 8.93 2.41
C VAL A 30 -17.84 10.10 3.32
N LEU A 31 -17.01 9.84 4.32
CA LEU A 31 -16.39 10.86 5.17
C LEU A 31 -14.92 11.01 4.81
N THR A 32 -14.48 12.22 4.53
CA THR A 32 -13.07 12.53 4.23
C THR A 32 -12.61 13.79 4.99
N HIS A 33 -11.33 14.12 4.87
CA HIS A 33 -10.73 15.31 5.46
C HIS A 33 -10.85 16.53 4.52
N GLY A 34 -10.88 17.73 5.10
CA GLY A 34 -11.05 18.98 4.37
C GLY A 34 -9.89 19.38 3.45
N ILE A 35 -8.75 18.69 3.50
CA ILE A 35 -7.53 19.06 2.76
C ILE A 35 -7.72 19.18 1.24
N LEU A 36 -8.59 18.38 0.63
CA LEU A 36 -8.84 18.46 -0.82
C LEU A 36 -9.55 19.75 -1.24
N PHE A 37 -10.14 20.46 -0.28
CA PHE A 37 -10.92 21.65 -0.51
C PHE A 37 -10.20 22.90 -0.01
N VAL A 38 -8.87 22.86 0.13
CA VAL A 38 -8.05 24.02 0.52
C VAL A 38 -8.37 25.27 -0.30
N ASP A 39 -8.56 25.13 -1.62
CA ASP A 39 -8.87 26.27 -2.48
C ASP A 39 -10.24 26.89 -2.17
N LEU A 40 -11.21 26.08 -1.74
CA LEU A 40 -12.49 26.58 -1.23
C LEU A 40 -12.26 27.40 0.05
N PHE A 41 -11.37 26.97 0.94
CA PHE A 41 -11.02 27.70 2.15
C PHE A 41 -10.14 28.94 1.89
N LYS A 42 -9.46 29.04 0.74
CA LYS A 42 -8.68 30.23 0.36
C LYS A 42 -9.52 31.30 -0.33
N ASP A 43 -10.68 30.95 -0.90
CA ASP A 43 -11.49 31.91 -1.64
C ASP A 43 -12.02 33.01 -0.71
N LYS A 44 -11.72 34.27 -1.03
CA LYS A 44 -12.20 35.43 -0.27
C LYS A 44 -13.73 35.48 -0.17
N LYS A 45 -14.45 34.94 -1.16
CA LYS A 45 -15.92 34.85 -1.12
C LYS A 45 -16.39 33.83 -0.07
N ALA A 46 -15.58 32.84 0.27
CA ALA A 46 -15.89 31.88 1.33
C ALA A 46 -15.56 32.42 2.73
N GLN A 47 -14.94 33.60 2.86
CA GLN A 47 -14.53 34.19 4.14
C GLN A 47 -15.66 34.28 5.19
N PRO A 48 -16.90 34.69 4.86
CA PRO A 48 -18.00 34.70 5.83
C PRO A 48 -18.34 33.31 6.36
N LEU A 49 -18.32 32.29 5.48
CA LEU A 49 -18.52 30.89 5.88
C LEU A 49 -17.36 30.41 6.76
N ILE A 50 -16.13 30.77 6.42
CA ILE A 50 -14.91 30.45 7.18
C ILE A 50 -14.97 31.03 8.60
N GLU A 51 -15.40 32.29 8.74
CA GLU A 51 -15.60 32.95 10.05
C GLU A 51 -16.72 32.29 10.87
N GLN A 52 -17.78 31.83 10.22
CA GLN A 52 -18.82 31.02 10.88
C GLN A 52 -18.29 29.64 11.29
N LEU A 53 -17.49 29.00 10.44
CA LEU A 53 -16.91 27.68 10.67
C LEU A 53 -15.94 27.67 11.86
N SER A 54 -15.15 28.73 12.01
CA SER A 54 -14.08 28.82 13.03
C SER A 54 -14.58 29.11 14.44
N THR A 55 -15.78 29.70 14.61
CA THR A 55 -16.17 30.29 15.91
C THR A 55 -16.92 29.36 16.86
N LYS A 56 -17.54 28.25 16.41
CA LYS A 56 -18.38 27.38 17.28
C LYS A 56 -18.39 25.88 16.93
N GLY A 57 -17.44 25.41 16.11
CA GLY A 57 -17.45 24.06 15.55
C GLY A 57 -18.70 23.86 14.70
N TYR A 58 -18.72 24.33 13.47
CA TYR A 58 -19.96 24.42 12.69
C TYR A 58 -20.18 23.18 11.82
N CYS A 59 -21.44 22.81 11.55
CA CYS A 59 -21.79 21.81 10.54
C CYS A 59 -22.73 22.47 9.52
N ALA A 60 -22.21 22.73 8.32
CA ALA A 60 -22.92 23.43 7.26
C ALA A 60 -23.50 22.44 6.25
N ARG A 61 -24.77 22.59 5.88
CA ARG A 61 -25.38 21.85 4.77
C ARG A 61 -25.29 22.66 3.49
N MET A 62 -24.69 22.10 2.46
CA MET A 62 -24.39 22.88 1.25
C MET A 62 -25.63 23.25 0.42
N LYS A 63 -26.69 22.43 0.42
CA LYS A 63 -27.92 22.69 -0.37
C LYS A 63 -28.82 23.80 0.20
N GLN A 64 -28.59 24.27 1.42
CA GLN A 64 -29.50 25.16 2.15
C GLN A 64 -28.91 26.55 2.44
N GLU A 65 -27.66 26.83 2.05
CA GLU A 65 -26.97 28.11 2.25
C GLU A 65 -27.06 28.95 0.96
N PRO A 66 -28.07 29.83 0.79
CA PRO A 66 -28.30 30.51 -0.46
C PRO A 66 -27.42 31.77 -0.51
N ASN A 67 -26.71 31.95 -1.64
CA ASN A 67 -26.23 33.23 -2.19
C ASN A 67 -24.75 33.60 -2.11
N VAL A 68 -23.86 32.90 -1.40
CA VAL A 68 -22.42 33.30 -1.37
C VAL A 68 -21.49 32.29 -2.08
N LEU A 69 -21.93 31.04 -2.20
CA LEU A 69 -21.04 29.91 -2.43
C LEU A 69 -21.43 29.04 -3.63
N ASP A 70 -22.62 29.28 -4.19
CA ASP A 70 -23.23 28.43 -5.21
C ASP A 70 -22.36 28.21 -6.45
N SER A 71 -21.65 29.24 -6.94
CA SER A 71 -20.78 29.12 -8.12
C SER A 71 -19.44 28.42 -7.82
N ILE A 72 -18.83 28.69 -6.67
CA ILE A 72 -17.57 28.04 -6.24
C ILE A 72 -17.83 26.56 -5.99
N PHE A 73 -18.90 26.25 -5.26
CA PHE A 73 -19.26 24.87 -4.95
C PHE A 73 -19.79 24.12 -6.17
N LYS A 74 -20.54 24.72 -7.09
CA LYS A 74 -20.89 24.05 -8.36
C LYS A 74 -19.63 23.67 -9.16
N ASN A 75 -18.63 24.54 -9.19
CA ASN A 75 -17.36 24.25 -9.86
C ASN A 75 -16.56 23.13 -9.17
N VAL A 76 -16.57 23.06 -7.84
CA VAL A 76 -15.89 21.99 -7.08
C VAL A 76 -16.67 20.67 -7.11
N GLN A 77 -17.98 20.71 -6.89
CA GLN A 77 -18.84 19.51 -6.82
C GLN A 77 -18.91 18.75 -8.15
N SER A 78 -18.88 19.45 -9.28
CA SER A 78 -18.84 18.81 -10.62
C SER A 78 -17.54 18.06 -10.91
N LYS A 79 -16.57 18.09 -9.98
CA LYS A 79 -15.23 17.54 -10.12
C LYS A 79 -14.89 16.46 -9.11
N ILE A 80 -15.83 16.05 -8.23
CA ILE A 80 -15.52 15.06 -7.19
C ILE A 80 -15.80 13.65 -7.68
N GLU A 81 -14.78 12.82 -7.62
CA GLU A 81 -14.80 11.41 -7.96
C GLU A 81 -14.38 10.59 -6.73
N VAL A 82 -15.10 9.51 -6.44
CA VAL A 82 -14.74 8.56 -5.38
C VAL A 82 -14.44 7.21 -6.01
N ILE A 83 -13.26 6.67 -5.73
CA ILE A 83 -12.86 5.34 -6.16
C ILE A 83 -13.04 4.37 -4.99
N LEU A 84 -13.97 3.43 -5.19
CA LEU A 84 -14.35 2.37 -4.28
C LEU A 84 -13.57 1.08 -4.60
N PRO A 85 -13.20 0.28 -3.57
CA PRO A 85 -12.48 -0.97 -3.76
C PRO A 85 -13.33 -2.07 -4.41
N SER A 86 -12.67 -3.16 -4.80
CA SER A 86 -13.35 -4.34 -5.36
C SER A 86 -14.34 -4.97 -4.39
N LYS A 87 -15.31 -5.69 -4.95
CA LYS A 87 -16.24 -6.55 -4.21
C LYS A 87 -15.50 -7.54 -3.29
N GLU A 88 -14.40 -8.11 -3.78
CA GLU A 88 -13.58 -9.07 -3.06
C GLU A 88 -12.96 -8.45 -1.81
N HIS A 89 -12.39 -7.24 -1.94
CA HIS A 89 -11.85 -6.49 -0.81
C HIS A 89 -12.93 -6.18 0.22
N VAL A 90 -14.10 -5.71 -0.22
CA VAL A 90 -15.21 -5.39 0.69
C VAL A 90 -15.68 -6.65 1.46
N LYS A 91 -15.72 -7.82 0.81
CA LYS A 91 -16.06 -9.10 1.46
C LYS A 91 -15.02 -9.52 2.50
N GLU A 92 -13.73 -9.38 2.17
CA GLU A 92 -12.62 -9.68 3.07
C GLU A 92 -12.70 -8.80 4.33
N VAL A 93 -12.87 -7.49 4.13
CA VAL A 93 -13.01 -6.52 5.23
C VAL A 93 -14.28 -6.74 6.06
N ALA A 94 -15.38 -7.16 5.44
CA ALA A 94 -16.62 -7.47 6.15
C ALA A 94 -16.55 -8.75 7.01
N GLY A 95 -15.43 -9.50 6.98
CA GLY A 95 -15.25 -10.73 7.75
C GLY A 95 -16.09 -11.90 7.23
N ILE A 96 -16.50 -11.87 5.95
CA ILE A 96 -17.17 -13.00 5.30
C ILE A 96 -16.09 -14.04 4.95
N ASN A 97 -15.62 -14.76 5.97
CA ASN A 97 -14.71 -15.89 5.80
C ASN A 97 -15.43 -17.04 5.08
N TYR A 98 -14.97 -17.40 3.88
CA TYR A 98 -15.38 -18.64 3.21
C TYR A 98 -14.78 -19.90 3.85
N ASP A 99 -13.85 -19.78 4.81
CA ASP A 99 -12.99 -20.90 5.21
C ASP A 99 -13.16 -21.44 6.64
N LEU A 100 -14.22 -21.06 7.37
CA LEU A 100 -14.52 -21.72 8.66
C LEU A 100 -15.30 -23.04 8.55
N CYS A 101 -15.69 -23.47 7.34
CA CYS A 101 -16.39 -24.74 7.12
C CYS A 101 -15.51 -25.89 6.60
N ALA A 102 -14.21 -25.69 6.41
CA ALA A 102 -13.34 -26.74 5.86
C ALA A 102 -12.70 -27.68 6.91
N SER A 103 -12.92 -27.47 8.21
CA SER A 103 -12.25 -28.26 9.26
C SER A 103 -13.14 -28.89 10.33
N SER A 104 -14.46 -28.88 10.19
CA SER A 104 -15.32 -29.72 11.03
C SER A 104 -16.29 -30.55 10.18
N GLY A 105 -16.04 -31.86 10.14
CA GLY A 105 -16.88 -32.85 9.47
C GLY A 105 -18.20 -33.10 10.18
N THR A 106 -18.96 -32.06 10.49
CA THR A 106 -20.31 -32.18 11.07
C THR A 106 -21.28 -31.33 10.27
N LYS A 107 -21.78 -31.91 9.18
CA LYS A 107 -23.02 -31.46 8.55
C LYS A 107 -24.14 -31.65 9.57
N ASN A 108 -24.73 -30.56 10.06
CA ASN A 108 -26.03 -30.42 10.76
C ASN A 108 -25.95 -29.62 12.07
N ASP A 109 -25.50 -28.36 12.03
CA ASP A 109 -25.77 -27.38 13.10
C ASP A 109 -26.76 -26.31 12.59
N PRO A 110 -28.00 -26.23 13.12
CA PRO A 110 -29.01 -25.26 12.68
C PRO A 110 -28.64 -23.79 12.98
N LEU A 111 -27.64 -23.50 13.81
CA LEU A 111 -27.21 -22.12 14.12
C LEU A 111 -26.45 -21.44 12.96
N CYS A 112 -25.96 -22.22 11.97
CA CYS A 112 -25.25 -21.69 10.81
C CYS A 112 -26.19 -21.25 9.66
N GLN A 113 -27.49 -21.61 9.70
CA GLN A 113 -28.44 -21.30 8.64
C GLN A 113 -29.20 -19.98 8.85
N THR A 114 -29.28 -19.48 10.09
CA THR A 114 -29.99 -18.24 10.42
C THR A 114 -29.21 -16.95 10.11
N SER A 115 -27.91 -17.02 9.80
CA SER A 115 -27.11 -15.85 9.41
C SER A 115 -27.09 -15.59 7.89
N ILE A 116 -27.71 -16.46 7.07
CA ILE A 116 -27.67 -16.38 5.60
C ILE A 116 -28.90 -15.65 5.02
N GLN A 117 -29.93 -15.37 5.81
CA GLN A 117 -31.20 -14.82 5.30
C GLN A 117 -31.42 -13.30 5.48
N SER A 118 -30.50 -12.55 6.10
CA SER A 118 -30.53 -11.08 5.98
C SER A 118 -29.67 -10.64 4.81
N GLN A 119 -30.19 -10.74 3.59
CA GLN A 119 -29.69 -9.93 2.48
C GLN A 119 -29.90 -8.46 2.87
N SER A 120 -28.87 -7.82 3.42
CA SER A 120 -28.91 -6.37 3.60
C SER A 120 -28.88 -5.72 2.22
N LYS A 121 -29.73 -4.72 2.01
CA LYS A 121 -29.82 -3.92 0.79
C LYS A 121 -28.57 -3.04 0.57
N ASP A 122 -27.50 -3.24 1.36
CA ASP A 122 -26.31 -2.38 1.41
C ASP A 122 -25.21 -2.83 0.43
N TYR A 123 -25.56 -3.72 -0.50
CA TYR A 123 -24.63 -4.40 -1.39
C TYR A 123 -24.43 -3.59 -2.68
N VAL A 124 -23.20 -3.11 -2.91
CA VAL A 124 -22.81 -2.36 -4.11
C VAL A 124 -22.80 -3.28 -5.35
N PRO A 125 -23.52 -2.96 -6.44
CA PRO A 125 -23.41 -3.67 -7.71
C PRO A 125 -22.01 -3.45 -8.30
N HIS A 126 -21.26 -4.52 -8.55
CA HIS A 126 -19.97 -4.46 -9.26
C HIS A 126 -20.11 -5.25 -10.56
N SER A 127 -19.90 -4.60 -11.71
CA SER A 127 -19.84 -5.25 -13.04
C SER A 127 -18.47 -5.19 -13.73
N ASP A 128 -17.51 -4.42 -13.22
CA ASP A 128 -16.34 -4.04 -14.03
C ASP A 128 -15.06 -4.82 -13.72
N SER A 129 -14.33 -5.13 -14.79
CA SER A 129 -13.06 -5.86 -14.79
C SER A 129 -11.85 -5.06 -14.28
N SER A 130 -12.04 -3.78 -13.91
CA SER A 130 -11.00 -2.85 -13.44
C SER A 130 -10.55 -3.07 -11.99
N GLY A 131 -11.28 -3.88 -11.20
CA GLY A 131 -10.94 -4.14 -9.80
C GLY A 131 -11.27 -3.00 -8.82
N PHE A 132 -11.87 -1.90 -9.29
CA PHE A 132 -12.38 -0.80 -8.48
C PHE A 132 -13.51 -0.08 -9.21
N LEU A 133 -14.42 0.57 -8.48
CA LEU A 133 -15.56 1.31 -9.03
C LEU A 133 -15.35 2.80 -8.82
N SER A 134 -15.49 3.60 -9.88
CA SER A 134 -15.54 5.05 -9.77
C SER A 134 -16.98 5.56 -9.72
N ALA A 135 -17.26 6.49 -8.81
CA ALA A 135 -18.55 7.14 -8.68
C ALA A 135 -18.38 8.66 -8.51
N ALA A 136 -19.20 9.44 -9.22
CA ALA A 136 -19.30 10.87 -8.98
C ALA A 136 -19.90 11.12 -7.58
N ALA A 137 -19.42 12.15 -6.88
CA ALA A 137 -19.91 12.50 -5.56
C ALA A 137 -20.20 13.99 -5.46
N HIS A 138 -21.01 14.38 -4.47
CA HIS A 138 -21.24 15.78 -4.15
C HIS A 138 -21.02 16.03 -2.66
N ILE A 139 -20.59 17.24 -2.32
CA ILE A 139 -20.47 17.69 -0.93
C ILE A 139 -21.88 17.83 -0.36
N ASP A 140 -22.22 16.97 0.60
CA ASP A 140 -23.44 17.14 1.40
C ASP A 140 -23.18 18.17 2.50
N ARG A 141 -22.11 17.96 3.29
CA ARG A 141 -21.80 18.75 4.48
C ARG A 141 -20.31 18.98 4.69
N ILE A 142 -20.02 20.12 5.31
CA ILE A 142 -18.71 20.44 5.90
C ILE A 142 -18.88 20.49 7.41
N ILE A 143 -18.01 19.80 8.13
CA ILE A 143 -18.01 19.67 9.59
C ILE A 143 -16.68 20.22 10.10
N VAL A 144 -16.73 21.22 10.96
CA VAL A 144 -15.54 21.70 11.68
C VAL A 144 -15.63 21.28 13.14
N GLN A 145 -14.63 20.54 13.58
CA GLN A 145 -14.54 20.03 14.95
C GLN A 145 -13.70 21.00 15.80
N SER A 146 -14.35 21.79 16.64
CA SER A 146 -13.69 22.85 17.42
C SER A 146 -12.67 22.32 18.43
N GLY A 147 -12.87 21.12 18.98
CA GLY A 147 -11.92 20.49 19.89
C GLY A 147 -10.59 20.12 19.22
N VAL A 148 -10.58 19.74 17.94
CA VAL A 148 -9.37 19.54 17.13
C VAL A 148 -8.69 20.88 16.95
N TYR A 149 -9.44 21.93 16.58
CA TYR A 149 -8.90 23.28 16.39
C TYR A 149 -8.23 23.80 17.67
N GLU A 150 -8.94 23.78 18.80
CA GLU A 150 -8.43 24.19 20.11
C GLU A 150 -7.25 23.34 20.57
N CYS A 151 -7.29 22.03 20.31
CA CYS A 151 -6.21 21.12 20.66
C CYS A 151 -4.95 21.44 19.85
N LEU A 152 -5.07 21.69 18.54
CA LEU A 152 -3.94 22.06 17.69
C LEU A 152 -3.37 23.43 18.08
N ASP A 153 -4.22 24.42 18.39
CA ASP A 153 -3.79 25.73 18.87
C ASP A 153 -3.00 25.63 20.19
N SER A 154 -3.44 24.75 21.10
CA SER A 154 -2.76 24.53 22.39
C SER A 154 -1.51 23.66 22.29
N LEU A 155 -1.51 22.61 21.47
CA LEU A 155 -0.44 21.60 21.42
C LEU A 155 0.66 21.97 20.41
N MET A 156 0.26 22.56 19.30
CA MET A 156 1.10 22.85 18.14
C MET A 156 0.91 24.30 17.66
N PRO A 157 1.14 25.30 18.54
CA PRO A 157 0.94 26.70 18.18
C PRO A 157 1.94 27.14 17.11
N ALA A 158 1.46 27.76 16.03
CA ALA A 158 2.34 28.25 14.96
C ALA A 158 3.39 29.26 15.44
N SER A 159 3.12 29.99 16.53
CA SER A 159 4.08 30.88 17.20
C SER A 159 5.34 30.17 17.71
N GLN A 160 5.31 28.83 17.84
CA GLN A 160 6.46 28.00 18.22
C GLN A 160 7.12 27.30 17.02
N GLY A 161 6.73 27.64 15.79
CA GLY A 161 7.32 27.09 14.57
C GLY A 161 6.75 25.74 14.14
N TRP A 162 5.54 25.40 14.58
CA TRP A 162 4.80 24.23 14.10
C TRP A 162 4.21 24.50 12.71
N LYS A 163 4.30 23.50 11.83
CA LYS A 163 3.61 23.43 10.52
C LYS A 163 2.95 22.05 10.39
N LEU A 164 1.68 22.03 9.99
CA LEU A 164 0.84 20.83 9.88
C LEU A 164 0.60 20.41 8.43
N LEU A 165 0.87 21.31 7.50
CA LEU A 165 0.90 21.11 6.05
C LEU A 165 2.32 21.11 5.51
N GLU A 166 2.51 20.54 4.32
CA GLU A 166 3.80 20.57 3.62
C GLU A 166 4.23 22.01 3.28
N GLU A 167 5.55 22.25 3.31
CA GLU A 167 6.16 23.58 3.28
C GLU A 167 5.89 24.42 2.02
N ASN A 168 5.39 23.81 0.94
CA ASN A 168 5.20 24.49 -0.35
C ASN A 168 3.95 25.39 -0.43
N GLN A 169 3.18 25.54 0.65
CA GLN A 169 1.95 26.35 0.66
C GLN A 169 2.14 27.69 1.39
N ASN A 170 3.04 28.55 0.87
CA ASN A 170 3.36 29.87 1.45
C ASN A 170 2.14 30.82 1.60
N ASP A 171 1.02 30.52 0.95
CA ASP A 171 -0.19 31.36 0.97
C ASP A 171 -1.22 30.97 2.05
N ILE A 172 -0.90 30.03 2.95
CA ILE A 172 -1.82 29.61 4.03
C ILE A 172 -1.41 30.24 5.35
N THR A 173 -2.34 30.97 5.97
CA THR A 173 -2.15 31.49 7.33
C THR A 173 -2.26 30.38 8.37
N PRO A 174 -1.60 30.49 9.53
CA PRO A 174 -1.71 29.49 10.59
C PRO A 174 -3.15 29.19 11.07
N ASP A 175 -4.02 30.19 11.08
CA ASP A 175 -5.42 30.01 11.48
C ASP A 175 -6.21 29.23 10.43
N LEU A 176 -5.93 29.48 9.15
CA LEU A 176 -6.51 28.75 8.04
C LEU A 176 -6.02 27.30 8.02
N GLU A 177 -4.72 27.07 8.26
CA GLU A 177 -4.14 25.73 8.40
C GLU A 177 -4.84 24.93 9.50
N ARG A 178 -4.99 25.51 10.71
CA ARG A 178 -5.72 24.85 11.81
C ARG A 178 -7.18 24.59 11.47
N LEU A 179 -7.83 25.50 10.76
CA LEU A 179 -9.21 25.32 10.30
C LEU A 179 -9.31 24.13 9.34
N ILE A 180 -8.43 24.05 8.35
CA ILE A 180 -8.38 22.95 7.37
C ILE A 180 -8.14 21.62 8.10
N MET A 181 -7.17 21.57 9.03
CA MET A 181 -6.89 20.38 9.83
C MET A 181 -8.09 19.92 10.66
N SER A 182 -8.95 20.85 11.07
CA SER A 182 -10.14 20.60 11.88
C SER A 182 -11.41 20.39 11.04
N SER A 183 -11.30 20.40 9.71
CA SER A 183 -12.40 20.28 8.77
C SER A 183 -12.54 18.87 8.22
N PHE A 184 -13.78 18.39 8.16
CA PHE A 184 -14.17 17.10 7.59
C PHE A 184 -15.31 17.31 6.62
N VAL A 185 -15.36 16.48 5.58
CA VAL A 185 -16.34 16.63 4.51
C VAL A 185 -17.11 15.33 4.34
N LEU A 186 -18.43 15.45 4.35
CA LEU A 186 -19.34 14.35 4.09
C LEU A 186 -19.81 14.46 2.65
N LEU A 187 -19.53 13.39 1.89
CA LEU A 187 -19.86 13.25 0.48
C LEU A 187 -20.98 12.23 0.32
N THR A 188 -21.85 12.50 -0.64
CA THR A 188 -22.89 11.56 -1.08
C THR A 188 -22.60 11.15 -2.52
N LEU A 189 -22.53 9.84 -2.75
CA LEU A 189 -22.33 9.28 -4.08
C LEU A 189 -23.57 9.50 -4.95
N SER A 190 -23.34 9.69 -6.25
CA SER A 190 -24.38 9.94 -7.25
C SER A 190 -24.57 8.67 -8.10
N GLY A 191 -25.83 8.29 -8.40
CA GLY A 191 -26.15 7.15 -9.27
C GLY A 191 -27.42 6.41 -8.87
N ASN A 192 -27.95 5.57 -9.76
CA ASN A 192 -29.19 4.80 -9.58
C ASN A 192 -29.07 3.66 -8.55
N ASP A 193 -27.83 3.26 -8.23
CA ASP A 193 -27.53 2.18 -7.28
C ASP A 193 -27.61 2.62 -5.81
N TRP A 194 -27.75 3.94 -5.57
CA TRP A 194 -27.82 4.53 -4.24
C TRP A 194 -29.27 4.93 -3.93
N THR A 195 -29.70 4.76 -2.68
CA THR A 195 -31.11 4.82 -2.28
C THR A 195 -31.77 6.18 -2.56
N ASN A 196 -33.03 6.16 -3.05
CA ASN A 196 -33.89 7.34 -3.22
C ASN A 196 -34.51 7.88 -1.90
N GLU A 197 -34.02 7.45 -0.74
CA GLU A 197 -34.51 7.94 0.56
C GLU A 197 -34.09 9.40 0.79
N GLU A 198 -34.76 10.09 1.73
CA GLU A 198 -34.37 11.45 2.08
C GLU A 198 -32.89 11.47 2.51
N PRO A 199 -32.05 12.32 1.89
CA PRO A 199 -30.60 12.32 2.13
C PRO A 199 -30.21 12.39 3.60
N ASP A 200 -30.98 13.11 4.42
CA ASP A 200 -30.65 13.28 5.85
C ASP A 200 -30.86 11.98 6.64
N ASN A 201 -31.89 11.19 6.34
CA ASN A 201 -32.14 9.94 7.05
C ASN A 201 -31.06 8.90 6.76
N ILE A 202 -30.58 8.84 5.52
CA ILE A 202 -29.49 7.95 5.12
C ILE A 202 -28.20 8.31 5.87
N VAL A 203 -27.82 9.60 5.84
CA VAL A 203 -26.57 10.05 6.49
C VAL A 203 -26.65 9.86 8.01
N ILE A 204 -27.81 10.13 8.62
CA ILE A 204 -28.05 9.87 10.05
C ILE A 204 -27.92 8.38 10.37
N THR A 205 -28.49 7.52 9.55
CA THR A 205 -28.45 6.06 9.75
C THR A 205 -27.02 5.54 9.64
N ALA A 206 -26.33 5.85 8.54
CA ALA A 206 -24.93 5.46 8.34
C ALA A 206 -24.03 5.96 9.48
N THR A 207 -24.23 7.21 9.94
CA THR A 207 -23.46 7.77 11.06
C THR A 207 -23.76 7.06 12.38
N LYS A 208 -25.04 6.78 12.68
CA LYS A 208 -25.44 6.05 13.89
C LYS A 208 -24.89 4.63 13.92
N GLU A 209 -24.88 3.94 12.79
CA GLU A 209 -24.29 2.60 12.69
C GLU A 209 -22.80 2.61 13.03
N ILE A 210 -22.02 3.50 12.43
CA ILE A 210 -20.59 3.61 12.70
C ILE A 210 -20.35 4.02 14.15
N MET A 211 -21.09 5.00 14.66
CA MET A 211 -21.03 5.44 16.07
C MET A 211 -21.35 4.30 17.05
N SER A 212 -22.29 3.42 16.73
CA SER A 212 -22.63 2.27 17.58
C SER A 212 -21.48 1.27 17.73
N SER A 213 -20.55 1.27 16.76
CA SER A 213 -19.38 0.41 16.73
C SER A 213 -18.10 1.09 17.24
N PHE A 214 -18.14 2.41 17.47
CA PHE A 214 -17.00 3.23 17.88
C PHE A 214 -16.44 2.79 19.23
N ILE A 215 -15.10 2.80 19.33
CA ILE A 215 -14.38 2.47 20.55
C ILE A 215 -13.39 3.59 20.84
N PRO A 216 -13.47 4.25 22.02
CA PRO A 216 -12.45 5.17 22.49
C PRO A 216 -11.11 4.45 22.62
N VAL A 217 -10.02 5.10 22.22
CA VAL A 217 -8.68 4.51 22.22
C VAL A 217 -7.80 5.14 23.27
N GLN A 218 -6.86 4.37 23.80
CA GLN A 218 -5.89 4.83 24.80
C GLN A 218 -4.47 4.69 24.26
N LYS A 219 -3.55 5.45 24.87
CA LYS A 219 -2.12 5.30 24.63
C LYS A 219 -1.72 3.83 24.76
N GLY A 220 -0.96 3.34 23.77
CA GLY A 220 -0.51 1.96 23.68
C GLY A 220 -1.47 1.02 22.95
N ASN A 221 -2.67 1.45 22.55
CA ASN A 221 -3.51 0.65 21.65
C ASN A 221 -2.86 0.54 20.27
N PHE A 222 -2.77 -0.67 19.74
CA PHE A 222 -2.38 -0.90 18.34
C PHE A 222 -3.47 -0.43 17.40
N VAL A 223 -3.07 0.25 16.34
CA VAL A 223 -3.96 0.79 15.32
C VAL A 223 -3.51 0.41 13.92
N TYR A 224 -4.51 0.33 13.04
CA TYR A 224 -4.39 0.02 11.63
C TYR A 224 -4.90 1.23 10.86
N VAL A 225 -4.10 1.77 9.96
CA VAL A 225 -4.52 2.83 9.05
C VAL A 225 -4.72 2.20 7.68
N GLU A 226 -5.92 2.37 7.11
CA GLU A 226 -6.23 1.98 5.74
C GLU A 226 -6.28 3.23 4.88
N SER A 227 -5.16 3.56 4.25
CA SER A 227 -5.00 4.79 3.46
C SER A 227 -4.79 4.51 1.98
N SER A 228 -4.90 5.55 1.17
CA SER A 228 -4.68 5.51 -0.27
C SER A 228 -3.80 6.69 -0.70
N PRO A 229 -2.53 6.72 -0.25
CA PRO A 229 -1.61 7.81 -0.57
C PRO A 229 -1.41 7.91 -2.07
N PHE A 230 -1.34 9.11 -2.64
CA PHE A 230 -1.22 9.31 -4.09
C PHE A 230 -2.28 8.55 -4.93
N GLY A 231 -3.47 8.33 -4.37
CA GLY A 231 -4.49 7.46 -4.95
C GLY A 231 -4.88 7.80 -6.40
N SER A 232 -4.84 9.08 -6.80
CA SER A 232 -5.10 9.52 -8.17
C SER A 232 -4.02 9.11 -9.18
N ALA A 233 -2.77 8.87 -8.74
CA ALA A 233 -1.67 8.51 -9.63
C ALA A 233 -1.72 7.04 -10.04
N SER A 234 -2.00 6.14 -9.08
CA SER A 234 -2.14 4.70 -9.34
C SER A 234 -3.09 4.04 -8.33
N PRO A 235 -4.41 4.11 -8.56
CA PRO A 235 -5.40 3.55 -7.64
C PRO A 235 -5.15 2.06 -7.33
N SER A 236 -4.74 1.29 -8.34
CA SER A 236 -4.43 -0.14 -8.21
C SER A 236 -3.31 -0.42 -7.20
N MET A 237 -2.32 0.48 -7.09
CA MET A 237 -1.18 0.35 -6.19
C MET A 237 -1.48 0.86 -4.79
N PHE A 238 -2.27 1.93 -4.66
CA PHE A 238 -2.36 2.65 -3.40
C PHE A 238 -3.65 2.44 -2.63
N LEU A 239 -4.76 2.15 -3.33
CA LEU A 239 -6.08 1.98 -2.71
C LEU A 239 -6.02 0.92 -1.59
N ASN A 240 -6.42 1.28 -0.38
CA ASN A 240 -6.41 0.42 0.81
C ASN A 240 -5.03 -0.12 1.20
N SER A 241 -3.97 0.68 1.05
CA SER A 241 -2.68 0.38 1.66
C SER A 241 -2.80 0.36 3.18
N LEU A 242 -2.21 -0.65 3.81
CA LEU A 242 -2.22 -0.78 5.27
C LEU A 242 -0.92 -0.29 5.90
N SER A 243 -1.07 0.50 6.95
CA SER A 243 -0.01 0.88 7.89
C SER A 243 -0.41 0.52 9.32
N HIS A 244 0.58 0.22 10.17
CA HIS A 244 0.36 -0.16 11.56
C HIS A 244 1.17 0.73 12.47
N GLY A 245 0.63 0.97 13.65
CA GLY A 245 1.33 1.68 14.71
C GLY A 245 0.63 1.50 16.04
N ILE A 246 1.00 2.33 16.99
CA ILE A 246 0.41 2.46 18.30
C ILE A 246 -0.10 3.89 18.49
N ILE A 247 -1.15 4.06 19.28
CA ILE A 247 -1.49 5.37 19.80
C ILE A 247 -0.36 5.81 20.76
N CYS A 248 0.45 6.76 20.31
CA CYS A 248 1.57 7.32 21.05
C CYS A 248 1.08 8.22 22.19
N ASN A 249 0.05 9.02 21.92
CA ASN A 249 -0.53 9.93 22.90
C ASN A 249 -1.93 10.41 22.50
N THR A 250 -2.63 11.05 23.43
CA THR A 250 -3.93 11.71 23.23
C THR A 250 -3.82 13.20 23.54
N GLY A 251 -4.75 14.00 23.01
CA GLY A 251 -4.82 15.43 23.26
C GLY A 251 -5.02 15.79 24.75
N PRO A 252 -4.74 17.05 25.13
CA PRO A 252 -4.75 17.49 26.53
C PRO A 252 -6.16 17.60 27.15
N LYS A 253 -7.20 17.79 26.34
CA LYS A 253 -8.60 17.96 26.79
C LYS A 253 -9.48 16.71 26.56
N GLY A 254 -8.91 15.63 26.02
CA GLY A 254 -9.68 14.45 25.65
C GLY A 254 -9.05 13.68 24.48
N GLN A 255 -9.88 12.95 23.75
CA GLN A 255 -9.47 12.17 22.58
C GLN A 255 -9.72 12.90 21.26
N GLU A 256 -9.90 14.23 21.24
CA GLU A 256 -10.19 14.94 20.00
C GLU A 256 -9.08 14.79 18.96
N VAL A 257 -7.83 14.94 19.40
CA VAL A 257 -6.63 14.67 18.60
C VAL A 257 -5.87 13.50 19.22
N LEU A 258 -5.37 12.62 18.37
CA LEU A 258 -4.53 11.49 18.75
C LEU A 258 -3.22 11.55 17.95
N LEU A 259 -2.18 10.95 18.52
CA LEU A 259 -0.88 10.80 17.88
C LEU A 259 -0.60 9.31 17.69
N THR A 260 -0.11 8.93 16.50
CA THR A 260 0.33 7.56 16.20
C THR A 260 1.69 7.55 15.53
N ASP A 261 2.45 6.48 15.73
CA ASP A 261 3.67 6.19 14.96
C ASP A 261 3.37 5.40 13.67
N ALA A 262 2.08 5.13 13.39
CA ALA A 262 1.67 4.53 12.13
C ALA A 262 2.10 5.44 10.98
N ARG A 263 3.00 4.92 10.14
CA ARG A 263 3.62 5.68 9.05
C ARG A 263 2.60 5.94 7.95
N CYS A 264 2.18 7.19 7.85
CA CYS A 264 1.34 7.70 6.78
C CYS A 264 2.14 8.70 5.95
N ILE A 265 1.73 8.89 4.70
CA ILE A 265 2.30 9.89 3.79
C ILE A 265 1.17 10.70 3.13
N THR A 266 1.52 11.74 2.40
CA THR A 266 0.57 12.64 1.74
C THR A 266 -0.43 11.89 0.87
N GLY A 267 -1.69 12.31 0.92
CA GLY A 267 -2.85 11.60 0.38
C GLY A 267 -3.48 10.60 1.35
N SER A 268 -2.88 10.37 2.53
CA SER A 268 -3.49 9.56 3.60
C SER A 268 -4.51 10.32 4.42
N GLU A 269 -4.63 11.64 4.29
CA GLU A 269 -5.61 12.46 4.99
C GLU A 269 -7.03 11.95 4.71
N GLY A 270 -7.85 11.86 5.74
CA GLY A 270 -9.19 11.27 5.67
C GLY A 270 -9.21 9.74 5.73
N ALA A 271 -8.06 9.07 5.80
CA ALA A 271 -8.00 7.62 5.93
C ALA A 271 -8.58 7.15 7.26
N PRO A 272 -9.43 6.11 7.25
CA PRO A 272 -9.93 5.51 8.47
C PRO A 272 -8.85 4.78 9.25
N VAL A 273 -8.89 4.97 10.56
CA VAL A 273 -8.05 4.29 11.54
C VAL A 273 -8.91 3.34 12.35
N PHE A 274 -8.42 2.12 12.52
CA PHE A 274 -9.13 1.04 13.18
C PHE A 274 -8.33 0.47 14.34
N VAL A 275 -9.06 0.00 15.34
CA VAL A 275 -8.56 -0.96 16.33
C VAL A 275 -9.17 -2.34 16.04
N LEU A 276 -8.46 -3.40 16.39
CA LEU A 276 -9.01 -4.75 16.38
C LEU A 276 -9.56 -5.11 17.75
N VAL A 277 -10.84 -5.46 17.81
CA VAL A 277 -11.50 -5.95 19.02
C VAL A 277 -12.17 -7.27 18.70
N SER A 278 -11.72 -8.34 19.36
CA SER A 278 -12.20 -9.71 19.12
C SER A 278 -12.13 -10.12 17.64
N GLY A 279 -11.04 -9.73 16.96
CA GLY A 279 -10.84 -10.01 15.53
C GLY A 279 -11.65 -9.14 14.57
N GLN A 280 -12.49 -8.23 15.07
CA GLN A 280 -13.25 -7.29 14.25
C GLN A 280 -12.60 -5.92 14.22
N ARG A 281 -12.61 -5.28 13.05
CA ARG A 281 -12.11 -3.91 12.89
C ARG A 281 -13.17 -2.94 13.39
N ARG A 282 -12.76 -1.99 14.22
CA ARG A 282 -13.63 -0.95 14.76
C ARG A 282 -13.04 0.41 14.44
N PRO A 283 -13.74 1.27 13.68
CA PRO A 283 -13.20 2.58 13.33
C PRO A 283 -13.14 3.47 14.56
N CYS A 284 -12.02 4.16 14.75
CA CYS A 284 -11.76 4.98 15.93
C CYS A 284 -11.29 6.41 15.61
N ALA A 285 -10.66 6.63 14.45
CA ALA A 285 -10.14 7.93 14.09
C ALA A 285 -10.02 8.11 12.57
N LEU A 286 -9.70 9.32 12.14
CA LEU A 286 -9.30 9.67 10.78
C LEU A 286 -7.91 10.28 10.80
N VAL A 287 -7.09 10.00 9.80
CA VAL A 287 -5.82 10.72 9.59
C VAL A 287 -6.13 12.16 9.21
N ILE A 288 -5.48 13.13 9.88
CA ILE A 288 -5.62 14.56 9.54
C ILE A 288 -4.33 15.18 9.01
N SER A 289 -3.18 14.71 9.49
CA SER A 289 -1.88 15.16 8.97
C SER A 289 -0.86 14.03 9.09
N PRO A 290 -0.38 13.47 7.97
CA PRO A 290 0.72 12.50 7.94
C PRO A 290 2.07 13.16 8.23
N PHE A 291 2.20 14.46 7.92
CA PHE A 291 3.43 15.23 8.06
C PHE A 291 3.24 16.44 8.98
N CYS A 292 3.87 16.38 10.14
CA CYS A 292 3.98 17.51 11.05
C CYS A 292 5.44 17.90 11.23
N TRP A 293 5.72 19.20 11.14
CA TRP A 293 7.06 19.76 11.26
C TRP A 293 7.12 20.71 12.46
N GLN A 294 8.23 20.67 13.19
CA GLN A 294 8.53 21.62 14.24
C GLN A 294 9.89 22.24 13.95
N LYS A 295 9.92 23.56 13.67
CA LYS A 295 11.15 24.32 13.42
C LYS A 295 12.05 23.71 12.32
N GLY A 296 11.43 23.16 11.27
CA GLY A 296 12.14 22.54 10.14
C GLY A 296 12.52 21.08 10.36
N GLU A 297 12.19 20.48 11.50
CA GLU A 297 12.36 19.04 11.75
C GLU A 297 11.04 18.30 11.59
N TRP A 298 11.05 17.20 10.83
CA TRP A 298 9.90 16.32 10.71
C TRP A 298 9.75 15.49 11.99
N MET A 299 8.55 15.50 12.56
CA MET A 299 8.26 14.80 13.82
C MET A 299 8.29 13.27 13.74
N GLY A 300 8.09 12.68 12.56
CA GLY A 300 7.99 11.22 12.43
C GLY A 300 6.70 10.60 12.98
N LEU A 301 5.70 11.42 13.35
CA LEU A 301 4.41 10.98 13.89
C LEU A 301 3.25 11.48 13.01
N THR A 302 2.17 10.72 13.00
CA THR A 302 0.93 11.08 12.29
C THR A 302 -0.13 11.56 13.27
N LEU A 303 -0.79 12.66 12.91
CA LEU A 303 -1.92 13.24 13.65
C LEU A 303 -3.23 12.65 13.17
N LEU A 304 -4.09 12.31 14.13
CA LEU A 304 -5.41 11.77 13.90
C LEU A 304 -6.47 12.63 14.61
N ALA A 305 -7.67 12.66 14.06
CA ALA A 305 -8.85 13.15 14.76
C ALA A 305 -9.73 11.97 15.18
N SER A 306 -10.17 11.92 16.44
CA SER A 306 -11.09 10.87 16.86
C SER A 306 -12.42 10.97 16.13
N LEU A 307 -12.90 9.83 15.66
CA LEU A 307 -14.08 9.74 14.83
C LEU A 307 -15.36 10.07 15.62
N GLY A 308 -15.43 9.69 16.90
CA GLY A 308 -16.59 9.91 17.75
C GLY A 308 -17.00 11.38 17.82
N PRO A 309 -16.13 12.31 18.25
CA PRO A 309 -16.45 13.74 18.28
C PRO A 309 -16.85 14.33 16.92
N VAL A 310 -16.25 13.87 15.82
CA VAL A 310 -16.58 14.33 14.46
C VAL A 310 -18.01 13.94 14.08
N LEU A 311 -18.34 12.65 14.23
CA LEU A 311 -19.67 12.11 13.91
C LEU A 311 -20.75 12.62 14.86
N GLN A 312 -20.43 12.82 16.14
CA GLN A 312 -21.37 13.38 17.11
C GLN A 312 -21.77 14.80 16.72
N ARG A 313 -20.81 15.59 16.20
CA ARG A 313 -21.11 16.96 15.78
C ARG A 313 -22.12 17.01 14.64
N PHE A 314 -22.02 16.06 13.72
CA PHE A 314 -23.03 15.88 12.67
C PHE A 314 -24.40 15.49 13.25
N LEU A 315 -24.47 14.53 14.16
CA LEU A 315 -25.76 14.10 14.72
C LEU A 315 -26.46 15.24 15.48
N GLN A 316 -25.69 16.07 16.20
CA GLN A 316 -26.20 17.23 16.94
C GLN A 316 -26.83 18.30 16.05
N SER A 317 -26.40 18.46 14.79
CA SER A 317 -27.00 19.45 13.89
C SER A 317 -28.37 19.03 13.35
N HIS A 318 -28.79 17.78 13.57
CA HIS A 318 -30.05 17.21 13.07
C HIS A 318 -31.09 16.95 14.16
N THR A 319 -30.68 16.89 15.43
CA THR A 319 -31.58 16.60 16.54
C THR A 319 -31.69 17.82 17.45
N SER A 320 -32.91 18.36 17.64
CA SER A 320 -33.20 19.37 18.68
C SER A 320 -32.98 18.86 20.12
N SER A 321 -32.69 17.57 20.29
CA SER A 321 -32.29 16.95 21.56
C SER A 321 -30.86 16.48 21.49
N ALA A 322 -30.02 17.03 22.38
CA ALA A 322 -28.65 16.60 22.59
C ALA A 322 -28.60 15.10 22.95
N LEU A 323 -28.34 14.24 21.96
CA LEU A 323 -27.78 12.92 22.20
C LEU A 323 -26.35 13.12 22.69
N LEU A 324 -26.26 13.43 23.99
CA LEU A 324 -25.05 13.34 24.78
C LEU A 324 -24.52 11.91 24.59
N LEU A 325 -23.23 11.78 24.30
CA LEU A 325 -22.49 10.58 24.71
C LEU A 325 -22.95 10.19 26.13
N PRO A 326 -23.01 8.90 26.51
CA PRO A 326 -23.00 8.58 27.93
C PRO A 326 -21.84 9.37 28.54
N LYS A 327 -22.13 10.20 29.56
CA LYS A 327 -21.24 11.19 30.21
C LYS A 327 -19.95 10.61 30.83
N ASN A 328 -19.51 9.42 30.43
CA ASN A 328 -18.37 8.69 30.98
C ASN A 328 -17.07 8.89 30.19
N LEU A 329 -16.89 9.99 29.45
CA LEU A 329 -15.61 10.29 28.79
C LEU A 329 -14.70 11.25 29.58
N SER A 330 -15.15 11.78 30.72
CA SER A 330 -14.31 12.49 31.67
C SER A 330 -14.50 11.93 33.08
N THR A 331 -13.41 11.45 33.67
CA THR A 331 -13.28 11.09 35.10
C THR A 331 -14.15 9.93 35.62
N GLN A 332 -13.90 8.70 35.17
CA GLN A 332 -14.05 7.57 36.10
C GLN A 332 -12.69 7.25 36.73
N LYS A 333 -12.56 7.51 38.03
CA LYS A 333 -11.77 6.63 38.90
C LYS A 333 -12.42 5.25 38.78
N SER A 334 -11.85 4.36 37.98
CA SER A 334 -12.42 3.06 37.67
C SER A 334 -12.42 2.16 38.90
N ASN A 335 -13.60 1.82 39.40
CA ASN A 335 -13.84 0.67 40.28
C ASN A 335 -14.53 -0.49 39.52
N HIS A 336 -14.26 -0.61 38.21
CA HIS A 336 -14.58 -1.81 37.43
C HIS A 336 -13.31 -2.36 36.78
N PRO A 337 -13.18 -3.69 36.71
CA PRO A 337 -11.91 -4.37 36.60
C PRO A 337 -11.24 -4.05 35.27
N THR A 338 -9.92 -3.97 35.34
CA THR A 338 -8.86 -3.65 34.39
C THR A 338 -8.84 -4.48 33.09
N ASN A 339 -9.95 -5.11 32.70
CA ASN A 339 -9.98 -6.22 31.75
C ASN A 339 -10.37 -5.86 30.30
N ILE A 340 -10.65 -4.59 29.94
CA ILE A 340 -10.77 -4.22 28.51
C ILE A 340 -9.37 -4.06 27.89
N ALA A 341 -8.40 -3.55 28.67
CA ALA A 341 -6.99 -3.69 28.34
C ALA A 341 -6.65 -5.18 28.22
N ALA A 342 -7.12 -6.04 29.14
CA ALA A 342 -6.90 -7.49 29.06
C ALA A 342 -7.59 -8.16 27.86
N ALA A 343 -8.78 -7.76 27.39
CA ALA A 343 -9.45 -8.41 26.24
C ALA A 343 -8.87 -7.99 24.87
N ALA A 344 -8.44 -6.74 24.74
CA ALA A 344 -7.63 -6.29 23.59
C ALA A 344 -6.22 -6.90 23.65
N VAL A 345 -5.67 -7.09 24.86
CA VAL A 345 -4.41 -7.80 25.10
C VAL A 345 -4.59 -9.33 25.01
N GLU A 346 -5.75 -9.94 25.21
CA GLU A 346 -5.89 -11.40 25.24
C GLU A 346 -6.07 -11.97 23.84
N SER A 347 -6.78 -11.26 22.95
CA SER A 347 -6.83 -11.64 21.53
C SER A 347 -5.55 -11.26 20.76
N GLN A 348 -4.75 -10.32 21.29
CA GLN A 348 -3.43 -9.95 20.72
C GLN A 348 -2.23 -10.40 21.57
N SER A 349 -2.41 -11.11 22.68
CA SER A 349 -1.29 -11.77 23.41
C SER A 349 -0.76 -12.95 22.61
N ARG A 350 -1.53 -13.40 21.59
CA ARG A 350 -1.03 -14.25 20.52
C ARG A 350 -0.29 -13.49 19.39
N ASN A 351 -0.38 -12.15 19.32
CA ASN A 351 0.09 -11.32 18.20
C ASN A 351 0.94 -10.05 18.55
N GLY A 352 1.33 -9.79 19.80
CA GLY A 352 1.86 -8.45 20.15
C GLY A 352 3.01 -8.37 21.14
N VAL A 353 3.19 -9.33 22.04
CA VAL A 353 4.43 -9.44 22.82
C VAL A 353 5.31 -10.42 22.08
N ILE A 354 6.12 -9.88 21.17
CA ILE A 354 7.27 -10.59 20.64
C ILE A 354 8.17 -10.86 21.85
N ASP A 355 8.13 -12.09 22.36
CA ASP A 355 9.09 -12.56 23.36
C ASP A 355 10.49 -12.24 22.82
N ARG A 356 11.31 -11.51 23.59
CA ARG A 356 12.67 -11.12 23.15
C ARG A 356 13.48 -12.36 22.76
N ASN A 357 13.21 -13.50 23.40
CA ASN A 357 13.86 -14.77 23.10
C ASN A 357 13.37 -15.41 21.78
N PHE A 358 12.18 -15.03 21.28
CA PHE A 358 11.62 -15.59 20.04
C PHE A 358 12.21 -14.98 18.76
N MET A 359 12.72 -13.74 18.79
CA MET A 359 13.27 -13.08 17.58
C MET A 359 14.77 -13.16 17.44
N GLU A 360 15.53 -13.34 18.52
CA GLU A 360 17.00 -13.37 18.43
C GLU A 360 17.47 -14.51 17.50
N GLY A 361 16.82 -15.68 17.56
CA GLY A 361 17.09 -16.79 16.64
C GLY A 361 16.80 -16.43 15.17
N PRO A 362 15.54 -16.16 14.79
CA PRO A 362 15.17 -15.84 13.41
C PRO A 362 15.93 -14.66 12.78
N LEU A 363 16.22 -13.61 13.56
CA LEU A 363 17.00 -12.46 13.05
C LEU A 363 18.48 -12.81 12.84
N ASN A 364 19.07 -13.61 13.73
CA ASN A 364 20.43 -14.12 13.54
C ASN A 364 20.52 -15.05 12.33
N ASP A 365 19.51 -15.92 12.14
CA ASP A 365 19.44 -16.80 10.98
C ASP A 365 19.34 -15.99 9.69
N MET A 366 18.48 -14.98 9.67
CA MET A 366 18.36 -14.05 8.55
C MET A 366 19.66 -13.27 8.29
N SER A 367 20.38 -12.83 9.33
CA SER A 367 21.68 -12.16 9.19
C SER A 367 22.70 -13.00 8.42
N LYS A 368 22.70 -14.32 8.66
CA LYS A 368 23.55 -15.31 7.97
C LYS A 368 23.03 -15.74 6.61
N SER A 369 21.80 -15.37 6.28
CA SER A 369 21.13 -15.76 5.03
C SER A 369 21.21 -14.68 3.96
N VAL A 370 21.56 -13.44 4.34
CA VAL A 370 21.62 -12.29 3.44
C VAL A 370 23.06 -11.96 3.11
N VAL A 371 23.31 -11.64 1.85
CA VAL A 371 24.65 -11.41 1.30
C VAL A 371 24.69 -10.09 0.55
N CYS A 372 25.89 -9.50 0.48
CA CYS A 372 26.15 -8.35 -0.38
C CYS A 372 26.62 -8.84 -1.75
N ILE A 373 25.96 -8.39 -2.81
CA ILE A 373 26.30 -8.71 -4.20
C ILE A 373 27.02 -7.51 -4.80
N LYS A 374 28.32 -7.66 -5.07
CA LYS A 374 29.15 -6.65 -5.75
C LYS A 374 29.22 -6.93 -7.23
N CYS A 375 28.92 -5.90 -8.02
CA CYS A 375 28.90 -5.95 -9.47
C CYS A 375 29.38 -4.62 -10.06
N GLY A 376 30.52 -4.63 -10.75
CA GLY A 376 31.18 -3.41 -11.22
C GLY A 376 31.57 -2.48 -10.06
N LYS A 377 31.19 -1.20 -10.16
CA LYS A 377 31.40 -0.20 -9.09
C LYS A 377 30.28 -0.17 -8.04
N GLY A 378 29.18 -0.89 -8.28
CA GLY A 378 28.00 -0.88 -7.42
C GLY A 378 27.85 -2.16 -6.59
N TRP A 379 26.84 -2.16 -5.73
CA TRP A 379 26.41 -3.34 -4.99
C TRP A 379 24.90 -3.35 -4.76
N GLY A 380 24.39 -4.52 -4.42
CA GLY A 380 23.05 -4.73 -3.89
C GLY A 380 23.07 -5.85 -2.85
N SER A 381 21.90 -6.37 -2.55
CA SER A 381 21.69 -7.46 -1.59
C SER A 381 21.26 -8.74 -2.31
N GLY A 382 21.41 -9.87 -1.65
CA GLY A 382 20.87 -11.15 -2.10
C GLY A 382 20.48 -12.04 -0.93
N VAL A 383 19.64 -13.04 -1.18
CA VAL A 383 19.24 -14.04 -0.19
C VAL A 383 19.71 -15.43 -0.60
N VAL A 384 20.34 -16.14 0.33
CA VAL A 384 20.74 -17.54 0.17
C VAL A 384 19.49 -18.42 0.26
N ILE A 385 19.26 -19.21 -0.79
CA ILE A 385 18.16 -20.19 -0.86
C ILE A 385 18.66 -21.64 -0.94
N SER A 386 19.98 -21.83 -1.07
CA SER A 386 20.64 -23.13 -0.93
C SER A 386 22.11 -22.93 -0.56
N ALA A 387 22.59 -23.47 0.57
CA ALA A 387 23.97 -23.28 1.01
C ALA A 387 24.98 -24.10 0.20
N SER A 388 24.53 -25.25 -0.34
CA SER A 388 25.28 -26.06 -1.30
C SER A 388 24.37 -26.36 -2.50
N PRO A 389 24.76 -26.08 -3.75
CA PRO A 389 26.07 -25.56 -4.17
C PRO A 389 26.33 -24.08 -3.85
N GLY A 390 25.35 -23.37 -3.28
CA GLY A 390 25.40 -21.93 -3.05
C GLY A 390 24.56 -21.19 -4.09
N ILE A 391 23.26 -21.09 -3.83
CA ILE A 391 22.27 -20.49 -4.73
C ILE A 391 21.68 -19.27 -4.04
N ILE A 392 21.73 -18.13 -4.73
CA ILE A 392 21.29 -16.83 -4.23
C ILE A 392 20.28 -16.21 -5.19
N LEU A 393 19.24 -15.61 -4.64
CA LEU A 393 18.34 -14.69 -5.37
C LEU A 393 18.76 -13.25 -5.14
N THR A 394 18.67 -12.43 -6.18
CA THR A 394 18.87 -10.98 -6.13
C THR A 394 18.07 -10.32 -7.26
N CYS A 395 18.10 -8.99 -7.36
CA CYS A 395 17.47 -8.28 -8.49
C CYS A 395 18.35 -8.34 -9.75
N ALA A 396 17.74 -8.36 -10.93
CA ALA A 396 18.46 -8.34 -12.20
C ALA A 396 19.24 -7.03 -12.38
N HIS A 397 18.70 -5.88 -11.93
CA HIS A 397 19.43 -4.61 -11.99
C HIS A 397 20.65 -4.57 -11.06
N VAL A 398 20.77 -5.47 -10.07
CA VAL A 398 21.98 -5.55 -9.23
C VAL A 398 23.13 -6.18 -10.02
N THR A 399 22.81 -7.08 -10.96
CA THR A 399 23.79 -7.87 -11.71
C THR A 399 23.98 -7.44 -13.17
N TYR A 400 23.28 -6.41 -13.66
CA TYR A 400 23.32 -6.02 -15.07
C TYR A 400 24.70 -5.63 -15.61
N LYS A 401 25.59 -5.15 -14.74
CA LYS A 401 26.99 -4.79 -15.07
C LYS A 401 27.95 -5.97 -14.96
N ALA A 402 27.46 -7.21 -14.84
CA ALA A 402 28.30 -8.38 -14.64
C ALA A 402 29.06 -8.72 -15.92
N ILE A 403 30.38 -8.55 -15.88
CA ILE A 403 31.28 -8.98 -16.96
C ILE A 403 31.36 -10.51 -16.93
N ASP A 404 31.16 -11.16 -18.08
CA ASP A 404 31.10 -12.62 -18.21
C ASP A 404 30.12 -13.29 -17.24
N LYS A 405 29.03 -12.59 -16.88
CA LYS A 405 28.04 -13.03 -15.87
C LYS A 405 28.65 -13.28 -14.48
N LYS A 406 29.82 -12.74 -14.16
CA LYS A 406 30.48 -12.91 -12.86
C LYS A 406 30.13 -11.80 -11.89
N VAL A 407 29.93 -12.17 -10.64
CA VAL A 407 29.68 -11.27 -9.50
C VAL A 407 30.52 -11.69 -8.31
N THR A 408 30.77 -10.76 -7.39
CA THR A 408 31.40 -11.07 -6.10
C THR A 408 30.35 -11.08 -5.00
N VAL A 409 30.20 -12.21 -4.32
CA VAL A 409 29.32 -12.37 -3.16
C VAL A 409 30.15 -12.14 -1.91
N VAL A 410 29.68 -11.25 -1.03
CA VAL A 410 30.27 -10.99 0.29
C VAL A 410 29.30 -11.48 1.35
N LEU A 411 29.76 -12.42 2.18
CA LEU A 411 29.00 -12.99 3.29
C LEU A 411 29.10 -12.10 4.53
N SER A 412 28.24 -12.37 5.53
CA SER A 412 28.22 -11.64 6.80
C SER A 412 29.49 -11.83 7.66
N ASP A 413 30.31 -12.83 7.33
CA ASP A 413 31.62 -13.11 7.92
C ASP A 413 32.79 -12.55 7.08
N ASP A 414 32.49 -11.60 6.19
CA ASP A 414 33.41 -10.91 5.28
C ASP A 414 34.10 -11.78 4.21
N ARG A 415 33.80 -13.08 4.15
CA ARG A 415 34.30 -13.94 3.07
C ARG A 415 33.74 -13.49 1.74
N LYS A 416 34.63 -13.47 0.73
CA LYS A 416 34.32 -13.09 -0.65
C LYS A 416 34.37 -14.33 -1.52
N ILE A 417 33.28 -14.60 -2.22
CA ILE A 417 33.12 -15.78 -3.07
C ILE A 417 32.72 -15.30 -4.47
N GLN A 418 33.32 -15.88 -5.51
CA GLN A 418 32.91 -15.61 -6.87
C GLN A 418 31.60 -16.36 -7.18
N GLY A 419 30.69 -15.68 -7.88
CA GLY A 419 29.44 -16.23 -8.33
C GLY A 419 29.22 -16.01 -9.82
N THR A 420 28.39 -16.86 -10.41
CA THR A 420 27.95 -16.75 -11.80
C THR A 420 26.45 -16.56 -11.83
N VAL A 421 25.99 -15.54 -12.55
CA VAL A 421 24.58 -15.32 -12.86
C VAL A 421 24.14 -16.38 -13.87
N ILE A 422 23.32 -17.33 -13.42
CA ILE A 422 22.86 -18.45 -14.26
C ILE A 422 21.55 -18.15 -14.98
N HIS A 423 20.79 -17.18 -14.46
CA HIS A 423 19.57 -16.66 -15.07
C HIS A 423 19.37 -15.22 -14.63
N GLN A 424 18.89 -14.38 -15.53
CA GLN A 424 18.65 -12.96 -15.30
C GLN A 424 17.50 -12.53 -16.21
N THR A 425 16.43 -12.04 -15.60
CA THR A 425 15.30 -11.49 -16.34
C THR A 425 15.63 -10.09 -16.88
N GLN A 426 14.86 -9.60 -17.84
CA GLN A 426 15.02 -8.26 -18.42
C GLN A 426 13.80 -7.37 -18.07
N PRO A 427 13.81 -6.64 -16.94
CA PRO A 427 12.67 -5.79 -16.57
C PRO A 427 12.58 -4.50 -17.38
N LEU A 428 11.34 -4.06 -17.68
CA LEU A 428 11.01 -2.85 -18.44
C LEU A 428 11.59 -1.54 -17.86
N ILE A 429 11.84 -1.50 -16.55
CA ILE A 429 12.37 -0.33 -15.83
C ILE A 429 13.79 0.04 -16.32
N MET A 430 14.45 -0.83 -17.08
CA MET A 430 15.80 -0.61 -17.61
C MET A 430 15.85 0.15 -18.95
N SER A 431 14.73 0.40 -19.62
CA SER A 431 14.70 1.17 -20.87
C SER A 431 14.11 2.56 -20.66
N GLN A 432 14.99 3.56 -20.51
CA GLN A 432 14.63 4.98 -20.65
C GLN A 432 14.31 5.26 -22.14
N GLY A 433 13.14 4.84 -22.62
CA GLY A 433 12.70 5.00 -24.01
C GLY A 433 11.18 4.96 -24.16
N ASP A 434 10.65 5.53 -25.25
CA ASP A 434 9.21 5.55 -25.57
C ASP A 434 8.66 4.10 -25.55
N PRO A 435 7.62 3.79 -24.74
CA PRO A 435 6.98 2.49 -24.65
C PRO A 435 6.61 1.84 -26.00
N ARG A 436 6.37 2.66 -27.03
CA ARG A 436 6.00 2.23 -28.38
C ARG A 436 7.18 1.80 -29.26
N THR A 437 8.41 2.05 -28.80
CA THR A 437 9.66 1.73 -29.53
C THR A 437 10.53 0.70 -28.81
N LEU A 438 10.01 0.11 -27.73
CA LEU A 438 10.77 -0.83 -26.90
C LEU A 438 10.97 -2.19 -27.60
N PRO A 439 12.17 -2.80 -27.55
CA PRO A 439 12.42 -4.13 -28.12
C PRO A 439 11.55 -5.22 -27.49
N ALA A 440 11.20 -6.23 -28.28
CA ALA A 440 10.08 -7.15 -28.07
C ALA A 440 10.15 -8.16 -26.90
N ARG A 441 10.96 -7.98 -25.84
CA ARG A 441 11.10 -8.99 -24.77
C ARG A 441 11.44 -8.39 -23.40
N TYR A 442 10.47 -8.29 -22.50
CA TYR A 442 10.71 -7.87 -21.12
C TYR A 442 9.96 -8.72 -20.11
N SER A 443 10.63 -9.10 -19.04
CA SER A 443 9.98 -9.74 -17.89
C SER A 443 9.35 -8.69 -16.99
N MET A 444 8.20 -9.00 -16.39
CA MET A 444 7.62 -8.23 -15.30
C MET A 444 8.43 -8.35 -14.00
N TRP A 445 9.32 -9.34 -13.91
CA TRP A 445 10.16 -9.57 -12.74
C TRP A 445 11.54 -8.94 -12.93
N ASP A 446 12.06 -8.30 -11.89
CA ASP A 446 13.45 -7.86 -11.80
C ASP A 446 14.26 -8.83 -10.92
N LEU A 447 14.69 -9.95 -11.51
CA LEU A 447 15.19 -11.10 -10.77
C LEU A 447 16.43 -11.71 -11.45
N ALA A 448 17.42 -12.05 -10.65
CA ALA A 448 18.57 -12.84 -11.05
C ALA A 448 18.82 -13.99 -10.07
N VAL A 449 19.31 -15.10 -10.63
CA VAL A 449 19.74 -16.29 -9.87
C VAL A 449 21.24 -16.43 -10.01
N VAL A 450 21.95 -16.41 -8.89
CA VAL A 450 23.41 -16.54 -8.82
C VAL A 450 23.76 -17.90 -8.23
N VAL A 451 24.73 -18.59 -8.83
CA VAL A 451 25.35 -19.79 -8.27
C VAL A 451 26.80 -19.48 -7.93
N THR A 452 27.21 -19.74 -6.69
CA THR A 452 28.58 -19.51 -6.24
C THR A 452 29.52 -20.65 -6.63
N HIS A 453 30.81 -20.34 -6.76
CA HIS A 453 31.85 -21.31 -7.13
C HIS A 453 32.26 -22.21 -5.95
N SER A 454 31.84 -21.87 -4.73
CA SER A 454 31.98 -22.69 -3.53
C SER A 454 30.70 -22.65 -2.69
N PRO A 455 30.42 -23.70 -1.90
CA PRO A 455 29.34 -23.69 -0.91
C PRO A 455 29.48 -22.54 0.09
N LEU A 456 28.36 -22.10 0.64
CA LEU A 456 28.24 -20.89 1.47
C LEU A 456 28.29 -21.15 2.97
N TYR A 457 28.58 -22.37 3.44
CA TYR A 457 28.62 -22.68 4.88
C TYR A 457 29.49 -21.68 5.65
N PRO A 458 29.04 -21.18 6.83
CA PRO A 458 27.86 -21.59 7.58
C PRO A 458 26.57 -20.77 7.26
N ALA A 459 26.47 -20.12 6.10
CA ALA A 459 25.27 -19.39 5.69
C ALA A 459 24.03 -20.29 5.75
N LEU A 460 22.93 -19.72 6.21
CA LEU A 460 21.66 -20.42 6.38
C LEU A 460 20.76 -20.12 5.18
N PRO A 461 20.18 -21.13 4.52
CA PRO A 461 19.19 -20.89 3.48
C PRO A 461 17.84 -20.52 4.08
N LEU A 462 17.17 -19.52 3.53
CA LEU A 462 15.79 -19.22 3.89
C LEU A 462 14.81 -19.97 2.99
N PRO A 463 13.75 -20.61 3.55
CA PRO A 463 12.72 -21.23 2.76
C PRO A 463 11.88 -20.17 2.03
N LEU A 464 11.41 -20.51 0.84
CA LEU A 464 10.55 -19.66 0.02
C LEU A 464 9.09 -19.91 0.36
N ALA A 465 8.34 -18.86 0.66
CA ALA A 465 6.91 -18.98 0.92
C ALA A 465 6.17 -19.44 -0.34
N THR A 466 5.27 -20.41 -0.19
CA THR A 466 4.39 -20.90 -1.29
C THR A 466 3.00 -20.25 -1.27
N SER A 467 2.67 -19.52 -0.21
CA SER A 467 1.43 -18.77 -0.06
C SER A 467 1.75 -17.39 0.52
N LEU A 468 1.00 -16.38 0.09
CA LEU A 468 1.20 -15.02 0.56
C LEU A 468 0.42 -14.79 1.86
N PRO A 469 1.05 -14.30 2.94
CA PRO A 469 0.32 -13.89 4.13
C PRO A 469 -0.65 -12.73 3.82
N PRO A 470 -1.73 -12.58 4.60
CA PRO A 470 -2.66 -11.46 4.45
C PRO A 470 -1.98 -10.09 4.57
N GLN A 471 -2.61 -9.07 3.97
CA GLN A 471 -2.18 -7.68 4.17
C GLN A 471 -2.24 -7.31 5.66
N GLY A 472 -1.30 -6.47 6.09
CA GLY A 472 -1.11 -6.07 7.47
C GLY A 472 -0.24 -7.00 8.32
N VAL A 473 0.10 -8.20 7.83
CA VAL A 473 1.03 -9.08 8.55
C VAL A 473 2.39 -8.40 8.72
N GLY A 474 2.90 -8.44 9.96
CA GLY A 474 4.22 -7.94 10.31
C GLY A 474 5.34 -8.70 9.60
N VAL A 475 6.27 -7.94 9.03
CA VAL A 475 7.43 -8.45 8.29
C VAL A 475 8.71 -7.72 8.69
N VAL A 476 9.84 -8.35 8.42
CA VAL A 476 11.16 -7.73 8.49
C VAL A 476 11.86 -7.86 7.14
N MET A 477 12.52 -6.80 6.75
CA MET A 477 13.37 -6.72 5.57
C MET A 477 14.83 -6.71 6.02
N ALA A 478 15.70 -7.39 5.27
CA ALA A 478 17.13 -7.42 5.52
C ALA A 478 17.94 -7.09 4.25
N GLY A 479 18.96 -6.24 4.37
CA GLY A 479 19.84 -5.94 3.23
C GLY A 479 21.01 -5.01 3.56
N TYR A 480 22.00 -4.97 2.66
CA TYR A 480 23.17 -4.10 2.71
C TYR A 480 22.88 -2.70 2.15
N GLY A 481 21.87 -2.06 2.74
CA GLY A 481 21.46 -0.69 2.40
C GLY A 481 22.38 0.37 3.00
N MET A 482 22.46 1.53 2.33
CA MET A 482 23.21 2.74 2.71
C MET A 482 24.73 2.62 2.72
N PHE A 483 25.28 1.59 3.36
CA PHE A 483 26.72 1.44 3.57
C PHE A 483 27.26 0.25 2.80
N PRO A 484 28.48 0.36 2.23
CA PRO A 484 29.16 -0.79 1.67
C PRO A 484 29.51 -1.80 2.76
N SER A 485 29.53 -3.09 2.41
CA SER A 485 29.87 -4.21 3.31
C SER A 485 31.17 -4.03 4.11
N GLN A 486 32.11 -3.20 3.61
CA GLN A 486 33.39 -2.93 4.26
C GLN A 486 33.25 -2.07 5.52
N ILE A 487 32.16 -1.30 5.63
CA ILE A 487 31.85 -0.45 6.78
C ILE A 487 30.91 -1.21 7.73
N LEU A 488 29.86 -1.82 7.16
CA LEU A 488 28.93 -2.69 7.89
C LEU A 488 28.97 -4.10 7.29
N SER A 489 29.64 -5.02 7.98
CA SER A 489 29.80 -6.40 7.52
C SER A 489 28.50 -7.22 7.57
N THR A 490 27.50 -6.75 8.32
CA THR A 490 26.19 -7.40 8.49
C THR A 490 25.07 -6.60 7.82
N PRO A 491 23.99 -7.26 7.39
CA PRO A 491 22.85 -6.58 6.79
C PRO A 491 22.10 -5.71 7.81
N THR A 492 21.53 -4.61 7.32
CA THR A 492 20.60 -3.75 8.06
C THR A 492 19.21 -4.38 8.06
N PHE A 493 18.51 -4.30 9.19
CA PHE A 493 17.14 -4.75 9.33
C PHE A 493 16.15 -3.60 9.41
N SER A 494 14.96 -3.77 8.82
CA SER A 494 13.84 -2.86 9.02
C SER A 494 12.52 -3.61 9.17
N ARG A 495 11.72 -3.21 10.16
CA ARG A 495 10.38 -3.78 10.41
C ARG A 495 9.30 -2.97 9.71
N GLY A 496 8.28 -3.67 9.26
CA GLY A 496 7.09 -3.09 8.65
C GLY A 496 5.97 -4.11 8.57
N VAL A 497 5.06 -3.89 7.62
CA VAL A 497 3.97 -4.81 7.29
C VAL A 497 3.88 -5.04 5.79
N ILE A 498 3.24 -6.14 5.37
CA ILE A 498 2.74 -6.28 3.99
C ILE A 498 1.63 -5.24 3.82
N SER A 499 1.94 -4.13 3.17
CA SER A 499 1.06 -2.97 3.09
C SER A 499 -0.03 -3.16 2.04
N LYS A 500 0.36 -3.65 0.86
CA LYS A 500 -0.54 -3.92 -0.27
C LYS A 500 0.02 -5.07 -1.09
N VAL A 501 -0.88 -5.80 -1.74
CA VAL A 501 -0.55 -6.79 -2.76
C VAL A 501 -1.44 -6.49 -3.97
N VAL A 502 -0.81 -6.30 -5.12
CA VAL A 502 -1.54 -6.19 -6.39
C VAL A 502 -1.53 -7.55 -7.08
N THR A 503 -2.71 -8.00 -7.48
CA THR A 503 -2.91 -9.27 -8.19
C THR A 503 -3.45 -9.01 -9.58
N LEU A 504 -2.96 -9.74 -10.58
CA LEU A 504 -3.50 -9.73 -11.94
C LEU A 504 -4.04 -11.11 -12.33
N PRO A 505 -5.06 -11.18 -13.19
CA PRO A 505 -5.53 -12.45 -13.75
C PRO A 505 -4.39 -13.17 -14.48
N SER A 506 -4.27 -14.48 -14.26
CA SER A 506 -3.27 -15.33 -14.92
C SER A 506 -3.36 -15.30 -16.46
N SER A 507 -4.50 -14.90 -17.02
CA SER A 507 -4.71 -14.74 -18.47
C SER A 507 -3.94 -13.59 -19.09
N LEU A 508 -3.45 -12.63 -18.30
CA LEU A 508 -2.63 -11.49 -18.75
C LEU A 508 -1.13 -11.79 -18.75
N LEU A 509 -0.73 -12.99 -18.34
CA LEU A 509 0.67 -13.39 -18.18
C LEU A 509 1.09 -14.26 -19.37
N HIS A 510 2.11 -13.82 -20.10
CA HIS A 510 2.60 -14.50 -21.30
C HIS A 510 4.09 -14.83 -21.20
N LEU A 511 4.55 -15.85 -21.91
CA LEU A 511 5.98 -16.10 -22.12
C LEU A 511 6.42 -15.42 -23.42
N PRO A 512 7.68 -14.95 -23.53
CA PRO A 512 8.22 -14.40 -24.76
C PRO A 512 8.04 -15.38 -25.93
N SER A 513 7.48 -14.89 -27.03
CA SER A 513 7.35 -15.64 -28.29
C SER A 513 8.75 -15.97 -28.82
N SER A 514 9.03 -17.20 -29.27
CA SER A 514 10.29 -17.51 -29.95
C SER A 514 10.15 -17.11 -31.43
N GLU A 515 10.90 -16.14 -31.93
CA GLU A 515 10.88 -15.87 -33.37
C GLU A 515 11.77 -16.88 -34.10
N THR A 516 11.15 -17.59 -35.04
CA THR A 516 11.78 -18.21 -36.20
C THR A 516 12.33 -17.10 -37.10
N SER A 517 13.62 -17.18 -37.40
CA SER A 517 14.30 -16.28 -38.34
C SER A 517 13.77 -16.49 -39.75
N ASP A 518 12.91 -15.62 -40.25
CA ASP A 518 12.71 -15.44 -41.69
C ASP A 518 13.47 -14.20 -42.15
N GLY A 519 14.43 -14.43 -43.05
CA GLY A 519 15.24 -13.39 -43.66
C GLY A 519 14.41 -12.53 -44.60
N GLY A 520 14.54 -11.21 -44.43
CA GLY A 520 13.99 -10.20 -45.33
C GLY A 520 15.00 -9.08 -45.50
N SER A 521 15.35 -8.80 -46.74
CA SER A 521 16.44 -7.97 -47.24
C SER A 521 16.31 -6.47 -46.96
N SER A 522 17.49 -5.86 -46.84
CA SER A 522 17.87 -4.45 -46.98
C SER A 522 16.92 -3.51 -47.73
N GLU A 523 16.79 -2.28 -47.21
CA GLU A 523 16.99 -1.04 -47.97
C GLU A 523 17.35 0.11 -47.00
N GLY A 524 18.35 0.90 -47.38
CA GLY A 524 18.97 1.92 -46.53
C GLY A 524 18.49 3.33 -46.82
N HIS A 525 18.63 4.21 -45.82
CA HIS A 525 18.75 5.65 -46.05
C HIS A 525 19.71 6.28 -45.04
N THR A 526 20.70 6.97 -45.61
CA THR A 526 21.67 7.87 -45.00
C THR A 526 21.08 9.27 -44.83
N HIS A 527 21.29 9.92 -43.68
CA HIS A 527 21.49 11.37 -43.45
C HIS A 527 21.69 11.50 -41.92
N GLY A 528 22.62 12.27 -41.34
CA GLY A 528 23.34 13.46 -41.75
C GLY A 528 23.39 14.33 -40.49
N ALA A 529 24.52 14.35 -39.80
CA ALA A 529 24.68 14.96 -38.49
C ALA A 529 24.60 16.50 -38.52
N SER A 530 23.99 17.08 -37.51
CA SER A 530 24.23 18.46 -37.08
C SER A 530 24.19 18.52 -35.55
N ASP A 531 25.37 18.69 -34.97
CA ASP A 531 25.59 18.92 -33.53
C ASP A 531 25.04 20.29 -33.11
N SER A 532 24.36 20.32 -31.97
CA SER A 532 24.31 21.50 -31.11
C SER A 532 24.29 21.04 -29.66
N ASP A 533 25.25 21.57 -28.89
CA ASP A 533 25.62 21.20 -27.54
C ASP A 533 24.46 21.31 -26.52
N ASN A 534 24.30 20.27 -25.70
CA ASN A 534 23.76 20.41 -24.35
C ASN A 534 24.42 19.36 -23.43
N ASN A 535 25.29 19.85 -22.55
CA ASN A 535 25.94 19.08 -21.50
C ASN A 535 24.93 18.66 -20.43
N PHE A 536 24.64 17.36 -20.34
CA PHE A 536 24.19 16.71 -19.11
C PHE A 536 24.98 15.42 -18.91
N ILE A 537 25.77 15.37 -17.82
CA ILE A 537 26.56 14.20 -17.44
C ILE A 537 25.62 13.18 -16.79
N ALA A 538 25.20 12.20 -17.58
CA ALA A 538 24.84 10.86 -17.11
C ALA A 538 25.82 9.88 -17.77
N SER A 539 26.44 9.01 -16.97
CA SER A 539 27.47 8.10 -17.46
C SER A 539 26.89 7.06 -18.43
N ASP A 540 27.17 7.32 -19.70
CA ASP A 540 26.92 6.58 -20.93
C ASP A 540 27.31 5.08 -20.85
N THR A 541 26.61 4.24 -21.60
CA THR A 541 27.15 3.07 -22.31
C THR A 541 26.12 2.53 -23.29
N SER A 542 26.05 3.16 -24.46
CA SER A 542 25.52 2.54 -25.68
C SER A 542 26.52 1.50 -26.24
N LYS A 543 25.96 0.43 -26.84
CA LYS A 543 26.62 -0.63 -27.65
C LYS A 543 27.38 -1.73 -26.91
N ILE A 544 26.75 -2.92 -26.80
CA ILE A 544 27.37 -4.25 -27.02
C ILE A 544 26.26 -5.23 -27.43
N ARG A 545 26.45 -5.91 -28.57
CA ARG A 545 25.63 -7.04 -29.05
C ARG A 545 26.02 -8.31 -28.28
N THR A 546 25.05 -9.05 -27.75
CA THR A 546 25.25 -10.49 -27.48
C THR A 546 23.92 -11.24 -27.63
N THR A 547 23.75 -11.92 -28.77
CA THR A 547 22.65 -12.85 -29.02
C THR A 547 23.20 -14.28 -28.87
N ILE A 548 22.69 -15.05 -27.91
CA ILE A 548 22.81 -16.51 -27.91
C ILE A 548 21.39 -17.05 -28.01
N ILE A 549 21.06 -17.62 -29.18
CA ILE A 549 19.77 -18.25 -29.46
C ILE A 549 19.85 -19.69 -28.96
N ILE A 550 19.09 -20.03 -27.92
CA ILE A 550 18.83 -21.42 -27.52
C ILE A 550 17.51 -21.83 -28.16
N LYS A 551 17.54 -22.82 -29.06
CA LYS A 551 16.34 -23.38 -29.71
C LYS A 551 15.45 -24.06 -28.66
N ARG A 552 14.17 -23.67 -28.60
CA ARG A 552 13.11 -24.38 -27.86
C ARG A 552 12.69 -25.64 -28.61
N ASP A 553 12.26 -26.66 -27.87
CA ASP A 553 11.59 -27.86 -28.40
C ASP A 553 10.16 -27.47 -28.83
N PRO A 554 9.81 -27.57 -30.13
CA PRO A 554 8.51 -27.15 -30.65
C PRO A 554 7.33 -28.03 -30.20
N ASN A 555 7.56 -29.14 -29.49
CA ASN A 555 6.50 -30.03 -29.00
C ASN A 555 6.01 -29.73 -27.57
N SER A 556 6.47 -28.67 -26.89
CA SER A 556 6.09 -28.38 -25.49
C SER A 556 4.93 -27.37 -25.37
N SER A 557 3.86 -27.50 -26.16
CA SER A 557 2.72 -26.56 -26.16
C SER A 557 1.88 -26.55 -24.87
N ASP A 558 2.17 -27.39 -23.87
CA ASP A 558 1.31 -27.60 -22.69
C ASP A 558 1.83 -27.04 -21.35
N ASN A 559 3.02 -26.42 -21.28
CA ASN A 559 3.65 -26.21 -19.97
C ASN A 559 3.26 -24.94 -19.21
N LEU A 560 2.96 -23.79 -19.83
CA LEU A 560 2.65 -22.57 -19.06
C LEU A 560 1.31 -22.70 -18.31
N SER A 561 0.26 -23.14 -19.01
CA SER A 561 -1.04 -23.37 -18.39
C SER A 561 -0.96 -24.46 -17.32
N HIS A 562 -0.20 -25.54 -17.53
CA HIS A 562 0.00 -26.57 -16.51
C HIS A 562 0.82 -26.08 -15.30
N TYR A 563 1.80 -25.20 -15.48
CA TYR A 563 2.62 -24.62 -14.40
C TYR A 563 1.86 -23.53 -13.62
N LEU A 564 1.18 -22.62 -14.33
CA LEU A 564 0.29 -21.61 -13.74
C LEU A 564 -0.94 -22.27 -13.07
N MET A 565 -1.51 -23.35 -13.63
CA MET A 565 -2.57 -24.13 -12.98
C MET A 565 -2.07 -24.89 -11.75
N LYS A 566 -0.79 -25.30 -11.69
CA LYS A 566 -0.19 -25.88 -10.47
C LYS A 566 0.07 -24.85 -9.38
N LEU A 567 0.29 -23.58 -9.74
CA LEU A 567 0.39 -22.47 -8.79
C LEU A 567 -0.95 -22.14 -8.10
N GLY A 568 -2.08 -22.69 -8.57
CA GLY A 568 -3.39 -22.39 -7.98
C GLY A 568 -4.48 -23.45 -8.19
N ARG A 569 -4.27 -24.72 -7.80
CA ARG A 569 -5.34 -25.74 -7.84
C ARG A 569 -6.37 -25.53 -6.71
N PRO A 570 -7.65 -25.22 -7.01
CA PRO A 570 -8.77 -25.70 -6.21
C PRO A 570 -9.02 -27.20 -6.48
N PRO A 571 -9.72 -27.92 -5.56
CA PRO A 571 -10.07 -29.31 -5.76
C PRO A 571 -10.92 -29.50 -7.03
N SER A 572 -10.66 -30.59 -7.73
CA SER A 572 -11.22 -30.95 -9.04
C SER A 572 -12.72 -30.66 -9.20
N GLY A 573 -13.09 -29.86 -10.22
CA GLY A 573 -14.45 -29.89 -10.77
C GLY A 573 -15.15 -28.58 -11.16
N THR A 574 -14.49 -27.42 -11.32
CA THR A 574 -15.19 -26.18 -11.73
C THR A 574 -14.48 -25.39 -12.83
N SER A 575 -15.29 -24.83 -13.75
CA SER A 575 -15.00 -24.00 -14.93
C SER A 575 -13.73 -23.12 -14.91
N SER A 576 -13.15 -22.91 -16.09
CA SER A 576 -11.96 -22.10 -16.45
C SER A 576 -11.99 -20.63 -16.04
N LYS A 577 -11.98 -20.32 -14.74
CA LYS A 577 -11.78 -18.96 -14.24
C LYS A 577 -10.28 -18.66 -14.13
N SER A 578 -9.84 -17.52 -14.64
CA SER A 578 -8.48 -17.01 -14.48
C SER A 578 -8.13 -16.89 -12.99
N VAL A 579 -6.96 -17.37 -12.59
CA VAL A 579 -6.50 -17.35 -11.19
C VAL A 579 -5.82 -16.01 -10.91
N PRO A 580 -6.09 -15.33 -9.79
CA PRO A 580 -5.35 -14.12 -9.42
C PRO A 580 -3.91 -14.47 -9.05
N VAL A 581 -2.95 -13.80 -9.68
CA VAL A 581 -1.52 -13.97 -9.45
C VAL A 581 -0.97 -12.68 -8.81
N PRO A 582 -0.34 -12.72 -7.62
CA PRO A 582 0.34 -11.57 -7.06
C PRO A 582 1.49 -11.11 -7.97
N VAL A 583 1.49 -9.84 -8.36
CA VAL A 583 2.49 -9.27 -9.28
C VAL A 583 3.39 -8.24 -8.62
N VAL A 584 2.91 -7.55 -7.59
CA VAL A 584 3.66 -6.57 -6.79
C VAL A 584 3.25 -6.70 -5.34
N MET A 585 4.23 -6.67 -4.43
CA MET A 585 4.01 -6.55 -2.99
C MET A 585 4.60 -5.23 -2.50
N GLN A 586 3.81 -4.45 -1.78
CA GLN A 586 4.25 -3.24 -1.09
C GLN A 586 4.54 -3.54 0.38
N THR A 587 5.61 -2.97 0.93
CA THR A 587 5.95 -3.05 2.35
C THR A 587 6.29 -1.68 2.95
N THR A 588 5.98 -1.51 4.24
CA THR A 588 6.38 -0.33 5.03
C THR A 588 7.76 -0.43 5.68
N CYS A 589 8.45 -1.56 5.51
CA CYS A 589 9.86 -1.70 5.89
C CYS A 589 10.68 -0.59 5.21
N SER A 590 11.60 0.04 5.94
CA SER A 590 12.52 1.02 5.36
C SER A 590 13.46 0.36 4.34
N VAL A 591 13.54 0.90 3.13
CA VAL A 591 14.47 0.43 2.09
C VAL A 591 15.32 1.58 1.57
N TYR A 592 16.63 1.31 1.48
CA TYR A 592 17.64 2.26 1.00
C TYR A 592 18.41 1.65 -0.17
N ALA A 593 19.10 2.50 -0.94
CA ALA A 593 20.00 2.04 -2.00
C ALA A 593 21.00 1.01 -1.45
N GLY A 594 21.19 -0.10 -2.20
CA GLY A 594 21.98 -1.26 -1.77
C GLY A 594 21.15 -2.39 -1.14
N ALA A 595 19.92 -2.12 -0.68
CA ALA A 595 19.04 -3.13 -0.10
C ALA A 595 18.27 -3.96 -1.16
N SER A 596 18.21 -3.50 -2.41
CA SER A 596 17.58 -4.22 -3.53
C SER A 596 18.15 -5.63 -3.70
N GLY A 597 17.27 -6.61 -3.90
CA GLY A 597 17.57 -8.04 -3.87
C GLY A 597 17.59 -8.66 -2.47
N GLY A 598 17.37 -7.86 -1.41
CA GLY A 598 17.22 -8.35 -0.04
C GLY A 598 15.85 -8.98 0.22
N PRO A 599 15.74 -9.97 1.13
CA PRO A 599 14.48 -10.63 1.42
C PRO A 599 13.57 -9.80 2.33
N VAL A 600 12.27 -9.94 2.12
CA VAL A 600 11.22 -9.62 3.09
C VAL A 600 10.74 -10.94 3.67
N VAL A 601 10.80 -11.08 4.99
CA VAL A 601 10.38 -12.29 5.71
C VAL A 601 9.25 -11.99 6.68
N THR A 602 8.35 -12.95 6.85
CA THR A 602 7.40 -12.90 7.97
C THR A 602 8.07 -13.45 9.22
N LEU A 603 7.84 -12.79 10.34
CA LEU A 603 8.29 -13.23 11.67
C LEU A 603 7.12 -13.70 12.54
N HIS A 604 5.93 -13.87 11.93
CA HIS A 604 4.75 -14.32 12.63
C HIS A 604 4.84 -15.84 12.89
N PRO A 605 4.63 -16.31 14.14
CA PRO A 605 4.77 -17.72 14.48
C PRO A 605 3.94 -18.66 13.59
N SER A 606 2.74 -18.25 13.19
CA SER A 606 1.85 -19.06 12.33
C SER A 606 2.34 -19.24 10.90
N TYR A 607 3.23 -18.38 10.40
CA TYR A 607 3.77 -18.48 9.04
C TYR A 607 5.21 -18.99 9.00
N GLY A 608 5.93 -18.94 10.13
CA GLY A 608 7.33 -19.35 10.23
C GLY A 608 8.30 -18.39 9.53
N LEU A 609 9.60 -18.66 9.65
CA LEU A 609 10.65 -17.87 8.99
C LEU A 609 10.73 -18.26 7.51
N GLN A 610 10.14 -17.45 6.63
CA GLN A 610 10.13 -17.68 5.18
C GLN A 610 10.18 -16.38 4.40
N VAL A 611 10.81 -16.42 3.22
CA VAL A 611 10.86 -15.29 2.30
C VAL A 611 9.51 -15.14 1.61
N VAL A 612 8.82 -14.04 1.87
CA VAL A 612 7.52 -13.69 1.27
C VAL A 612 7.68 -12.68 0.13
N GLY A 613 8.77 -11.91 0.13
CA GLY A 613 9.10 -11.01 -0.98
C GLY A 613 10.59 -10.76 -1.17
N LEU A 614 10.95 -10.22 -2.33
CA LEU A 614 12.30 -9.77 -2.65
C LEU A 614 12.24 -8.27 -3.00
N VAL A 615 12.90 -7.43 -2.22
CA VAL A 615 12.84 -5.97 -2.40
C VAL A 615 13.46 -5.55 -3.73
N VAL A 616 12.76 -4.71 -4.49
CA VAL A 616 13.23 -4.19 -5.79
C VAL A 616 13.64 -2.74 -5.67
N CYS A 617 12.72 -1.86 -5.26
CA CYS A 617 12.94 -0.42 -5.24
C CYS A 617 12.15 0.27 -4.12
N ASN A 618 12.56 1.50 -3.83
CA ASN A 618 11.83 2.45 -3.01
C ASN A 618 11.07 3.44 -3.90
N MET A 619 10.00 4.02 -3.35
CA MET A 619 9.20 5.01 -4.06
C MET A 619 9.88 6.38 -4.06
N GLN A 620 9.82 7.07 -5.19
CA GLN A 620 10.28 8.44 -5.37
C GLN A 620 9.23 9.28 -6.08
N ASP A 621 9.11 10.56 -5.73
CA ASP A 621 8.33 11.51 -6.51
C ASP A 621 9.11 12.03 -7.74
N SER A 622 8.49 12.92 -8.51
CA SER A 622 9.09 13.59 -9.66
C SER A 622 10.32 14.44 -9.31
N ASN A 623 10.41 14.91 -8.07
CA ASN A 623 11.55 15.67 -7.53
C ASN A 623 12.65 14.77 -6.95
N ARG A 624 12.50 13.43 -7.07
CA ARG A 624 13.40 12.40 -6.52
C ARG A 624 13.45 12.35 -4.99
N VAL A 625 12.46 12.94 -4.32
CA VAL A 625 12.24 12.76 -2.88
C VAL A 625 11.85 11.31 -2.67
N THR A 626 12.58 10.62 -1.80
CA THR A 626 12.35 9.21 -1.50
C THR A 626 11.35 9.07 -0.36
N PHE A 627 10.36 8.20 -0.53
CA PHE A 627 9.46 7.76 0.55
C PHE A 627 9.96 6.42 1.09
N PRO A 628 10.79 6.42 2.14
CA PRO A 628 11.51 5.21 2.56
C PRO A 628 10.58 4.11 3.07
N HIS A 629 9.30 4.39 3.31
CA HIS A 629 8.31 3.46 3.87
C HIS A 629 7.24 3.04 2.86
N VAL A 630 7.47 3.28 1.57
CA VAL A 630 6.67 2.70 0.50
C VAL A 630 7.63 2.04 -0.49
N ASN A 631 7.72 0.72 -0.39
CA ASN A 631 8.72 -0.03 -1.14
C ASN A 631 8.10 -1.23 -1.82
N LEU A 632 8.57 -1.50 -3.04
CA LEU A 632 8.04 -2.53 -3.91
C LEU A 632 8.94 -3.75 -3.90
N ALA A 633 8.31 -4.92 -3.88
CA ALA A 633 8.96 -6.21 -3.79
C ALA A 633 8.28 -7.23 -4.71
N ILE A 634 9.07 -8.15 -5.25
CA ILE A 634 8.57 -9.32 -5.98
C ILE A 634 7.89 -10.24 -4.95
N PRO A 635 6.61 -10.60 -5.12
CA PRO A 635 5.96 -11.60 -4.26
C PRO A 635 6.57 -12.98 -4.54
N ILE A 636 7.33 -13.53 -3.59
CA ILE A 636 7.97 -14.85 -3.75
C ILE A 636 6.99 -15.98 -4.05
N PRO A 637 5.78 -16.05 -3.44
CA PRO A 637 4.81 -17.09 -3.75
C PRO A 637 4.48 -17.24 -5.23
N SER A 638 4.55 -16.16 -6.02
CA SER A 638 4.27 -16.16 -7.46
C SER A 638 5.33 -16.89 -8.29
N ILE A 639 6.55 -17.02 -7.76
CA ILE A 639 7.70 -17.63 -8.45
C ILE A 639 8.26 -18.86 -7.70
N ALA A 640 7.75 -19.14 -6.49
CA ALA A 640 8.27 -20.16 -5.59
C ALA A 640 8.27 -21.56 -6.20
N THR A 641 7.22 -21.93 -6.97
CA THR A 641 7.16 -23.26 -7.62
C THR A 641 8.27 -23.46 -8.64
N ILE A 642 8.59 -22.42 -9.42
CA ILE A 642 9.66 -22.46 -10.43
C ILE A 642 11.01 -22.62 -9.71
N LEU A 643 11.25 -21.80 -8.69
CA LEU A 643 12.48 -21.82 -7.90
C LEU A 643 12.66 -23.14 -7.16
N ASN A 644 11.63 -23.65 -6.49
CA ASN A 644 11.67 -24.93 -5.78
C ASN A 644 11.90 -26.11 -6.74
N THR A 645 11.34 -26.06 -7.95
CA THR A 645 11.61 -27.08 -8.97
C THR A 645 13.07 -27.02 -9.38
N PHE A 646 13.61 -25.84 -9.70
CA PHE A 646 15.03 -25.68 -9.97
C PHE A 646 15.92 -26.16 -8.82
N LEU A 647 15.57 -25.84 -7.57
CA LEU A 647 16.32 -26.30 -6.39
C LEU A 647 16.34 -27.83 -6.26
N LYS A 648 15.26 -28.51 -6.65
CA LYS A 648 15.14 -29.98 -6.61
C LYS A 648 15.83 -30.67 -7.80
N THR A 649 15.61 -30.18 -9.02
CA THR A 649 16.08 -30.84 -10.25
C THR A 649 17.47 -30.39 -10.69
N LYS A 650 17.91 -29.21 -10.24
CA LYS A 650 19.09 -28.48 -10.72
C LYS A 650 19.04 -28.13 -12.22
N ASP A 651 17.89 -28.32 -12.86
CA ASP A 651 17.67 -28.01 -14.27
C ASP A 651 17.44 -26.51 -14.47
N LYS A 652 18.45 -25.84 -15.02
CA LYS A 652 18.42 -24.39 -15.28
C LYS A 652 17.38 -24.00 -16.32
N THR A 653 16.93 -24.90 -17.19
CA THR A 653 15.94 -24.59 -18.23
C THR A 653 14.60 -24.19 -17.63
N VAL A 654 14.27 -24.69 -16.43
CA VAL A 654 13.08 -24.31 -15.67
C VAL A 654 13.05 -22.82 -15.33
N LEU A 655 14.22 -22.16 -15.19
CA LEU A 655 14.27 -20.73 -14.87
C LEU A 655 13.74 -19.85 -16.02
N GLN A 656 13.66 -20.35 -17.26
CA GLN A 656 13.07 -19.61 -18.38
C GLN A 656 11.59 -19.26 -18.16
N TYR A 657 10.91 -19.94 -17.23
CA TYR A 657 9.53 -19.62 -16.86
C TYR A 657 9.42 -18.37 -15.97
N LEU A 658 10.54 -17.76 -15.58
CA LEU A 658 10.61 -16.45 -14.92
C LEU A 658 10.63 -15.29 -15.93
N ASP A 659 10.83 -15.56 -17.22
CA ASP A 659 10.68 -14.55 -18.27
C ASP A 659 9.19 -14.42 -18.60
N VAL A 660 8.44 -13.66 -17.80
CA VAL A 660 7.00 -13.47 -17.95
C VAL A 660 6.71 -12.06 -18.42
N GLU A 661 6.14 -11.92 -19.61
CA GLU A 661 5.66 -10.66 -20.16
C GLU A 661 4.25 -10.36 -19.64
N CYS A 662 4.05 -9.13 -19.15
CA CYS A 662 2.74 -8.63 -18.76
C CYS A 662 2.72 -7.10 -18.80
N ALA A 663 2.17 -6.52 -19.86
CA ALA A 663 2.08 -5.07 -19.99
C ALA A 663 1.34 -4.42 -18.80
N ALA A 664 0.26 -5.04 -18.33
CA ALA A 664 -0.47 -4.54 -17.15
C ALA A 664 0.43 -4.51 -15.90
N ALA A 665 1.24 -5.54 -15.66
CA ALA A 665 2.18 -5.55 -14.55
C ALA A 665 3.24 -4.45 -14.69
N SER A 666 3.70 -4.16 -15.91
CA SER A 666 4.66 -3.09 -16.16
C SER A 666 4.12 -1.71 -15.81
N HIS A 667 2.82 -1.46 -16.07
CA HIS A 667 2.17 -0.22 -15.64
C HIS A 667 2.08 -0.14 -14.11
N VAL A 668 1.71 -1.25 -13.46
CA VAL A 668 1.66 -1.35 -12.00
C VAL A 668 3.03 -1.06 -11.37
N TRP A 669 4.10 -1.70 -11.86
CA TRP A 669 5.47 -1.45 -11.41
C TRP A 669 5.98 -0.04 -11.73
N GLY A 670 5.53 0.54 -12.85
CA GLY A 670 5.84 1.91 -13.25
C GLY A 670 4.99 2.99 -12.56
N LEU A 671 4.03 2.59 -11.71
CA LEU A 671 3.04 3.47 -11.09
C LEU A 671 2.25 4.31 -12.10
N THR A 672 2.05 3.79 -13.32
CA THR A 672 1.31 4.47 -14.37
C THR A 672 -0.14 4.00 -14.41
N ASP A 673 -1.05 4.93 -14.72
CA ASP A 673 -2.47 4.64 -14.80
C ASP A 673 -2.79 3.81 -16.06
N THR A 674 -3.31 2.61 -15.85
CA THR A 674 -3.80 1.72 -16.93
C THR A 674 -5.06 2.25 -17.62
N SER A 675 -5.76 3.23 -17.04
CA SER A 675 -6.95 3.83 -17.65
C SER A 675 -6.63 4.80 -18.80
N ARG A 676 -5.42 5.37 -18.82
CA ARG A 676 -4.97 6.33 -19.85
C ARG A 676 -4.38 5.66 -21.10
N SER A 677 -4.12 4.36 -21.09
CA SER A 677 -3.51 3.63 -22.21
C SER A 677 -4.51 3.21 -23.31
N HIS A 678 -5.76 3.68 -23.25
CA HIS A 678 -6.81 3.41 -24.26
C HIS A 678 -7.20 4.65 -25.10
N LEU A 679 -6.37 5.70 -25.12
CA LEU A 679 -6.54 6.85 -26.02
C LEU A 679 -5.60 6.81 -27.23
#